data_AF-A0A498AQX8-F1
#
_entry.id   AF-A0A498AQX8-F1
#
_cell.length_a   1.000
_cell.length_b   1.000
_cell.length_c   1.000
_cell.angle_alpha   90.00
_cell.angle_beta   90.00
_cell.angle_gamma   90.00
#
_symmetry.space_group_name_H-M   'P 1'
#
loop_
_entity.id
_entity.type
_entity.pdbx_description
1 polymer ?
#
loop_
_entity_poly.entity_id
_entity_poly.type
_entity_poly.pdbx_seq_one_letter_code
_entity_poly.pdbx_strand_id
1 'polypeptide(L)'
;MRYRHLTTVTLALGAVLLVDVLRVFLPAVITIFGQAASTPAELLGAFAFGWFLLALAAPALIRRVGARPVTLFAAVLLVLARLAVNGQPGGRLQLWLATAGLLAGLVWLAGVAAGTDRPVPGLALGLAVGALLHTVLDTYRSAFFGDWPAWLAAVGVAGLFLAGQARPASPAGAGGVRSWLLAGPALLLAGMVALSPAVARTATSYQFGLLRSDPADEVGVATVPLFGPAPLAVAVGGFLLAALAPPRRGAWRWLGPAALVGGAVLVALGRGELLLPAVLLTAVGLGACLASAGAADGRGGNGADEARAQVSDGGGPDPTRAAGGGHDPARAAGRRGYAAVAGMLVFAVAAVAYYSAYDLGHPNAWVPVAVAVLVAAVALATRPTPGPVRSPLPPVWTAASAAVLTLLAAVASDELLSASNREGPPETVRVAAYNVRMGFGMDGRFDPDALARAVAGADVVALSEVDRGWLLNGGHDTLDLLAERLDMPYVFAPAADPLWGDAVLSRWPLDAARTRPLPAVGAPTGAQALGVTVDLGAGVRLAVVATHLQPPPGEDPVVQARAVADFAVRYAAGRPLVVAGDLNTEPGDPAFVEFTRAGLVDALAAARPLPTSPANAPRQQIDHVFVTPDLAAGDAAAPSGTASDHLPVAVTLTLPPA
;
A
#
# COMPACT_ATOMS: atom_id res chain seq x y z
N MET A 1 -11.96 -15.38 -32.27
CA MET A 1 -11.68 -14.11 -31.55
C MET A 1 -12.43 -14.03 -30.22
N ARG A 2 -13.76 -14.27 -30.17
CA ARG A 2 -14.59 -14.23 -28.94
C ARG A 2 -14.03 -14.99 -27.71
N TYR A 3 -13.48 -16.20 -27.89
CA TYR A 3 -12.94 -17.01 -26.77
C TYR A 3 -11.70 -16.42 -26.09
N ARG A 4 -10.80 -15.75 -26.85
CA ARG A 4 -9.55 -15.21 -26.28
C ARG A 4 -9.80 -13.98 -25.41
N HIS A 5 -10.80 -13.18 -25.75
CA HIS A 5 -11.19 -12.01 -24.95
C HIS A 5 -11.78 -12.42 -23.60
N LEU A 6 -12.51 -13.54 -23.56
CA LEU A 6 -13.06 -14.07 -22.32
C LEU A 6 -11.96 -14.53 -21.36
N THR A 7 -10.91 -15.21 -21.86
CA THR A 7 -9.77 -15.62 -21.02
C THR A 7 -9.04 -14.41 -20.42
N THR A 8 -8.84 -13.35 -21.22
CA THR A 8 -8.28 -12.08 -20.74
C THR A 8 -9.11 -11.46 -19.62
N VAL A 9 -10.43 -11.35 -19.81
CA VAL A 9 -11.34 -10.78 -18.79
C VAL A 9 -11.39 -11.66 -17.54
N THR A 10 -11.44 -12.97 -17.70
CA THR A 10 -11.49 -13.90 -16.55
C THR A 10 -10.21 -13.86 -15.73
N LEU A 11 -9.04 -13.77 -16.38
CA LEU A 11 -7.76 -13.55 -15.70
C LEU A 11 -7.73 -12.18 -14.99
N ALA A 12 -8.22 -11.12 -15.62
CA ALA A 12 -8.29 -9.80 -15.01
C ALA A 12 -9.15 -9.82 -13.72
N LEU A 13 -10.35 -10.40 -13.78
CA LEU A 13 -11.25 -10.50 -12.61
C LEU A 13 -10.65 -11.35 -11.49
N GLY A 14 -10.02 -12.49 -11.83
CA GLY A 14 -9.36 -13.31 -10.81
C GLY A 14 -8.12 -12.66 -10.20
N ALA A 15 -7.39 -11.82 -10.97
CA ALA A 15 -6.30 -11.01 -10.44
C ALA A 15 -6.82 -9.96 -9.44
N VAL A 16 -7.95 -9.31 -9.73
CA VAL A 16 -8.62 -8.39 -8.77
C VAL A 16 -8.97 -9.12 -7.48
N LEU A 17 -9.62 -10.30 -7.56
CA LEU A 17 -9.97 -11.08 -6.37
C LEU A 17 -8.75 -11.53 -5.56
N LEU A 18 -7.67 -11.95 -6.23
CA LEU A 18 -6.43 -12.32 -5.55
C LEU A 18 -5.78 -11.12 -4.85
N VAL A 19 -5.75 -9.95 -5.51
CA VAL A 19 -5.23 -8.72 -4.90
C VAL A 19 -6.06 -8.35 -3.67
N ASP A 20 -7.39 -8.38 -3.74
CA ASP A 20 -8.22 -8.07 -2.59
C ASP A 20 -7.96 -9.00 -1.40
N VAL A 21 -7.83 -10.32 -1.65
CA VAL A 21 -7.49 -11.26 -0.57
C VAL A 21 -6.10 -10.96 0.01
N LEU A 22 -5.12 -10.62 -0.83
CA LEU A 22 -3.78 -10.21 -0.36
C LEU A 22 -3.85 -8.97 0.54
N ARG A 23 -4.70 -7.99 0.20
CA ARG A 23 -4.88 -6.76 0.99
C ARG A 23 -5.47 -7.00 2.38
N VAL A 24 -6.12 -8.15 2.61
CA VAL A 24 -6.56 -8.57 3.95
C VAL A 24 -5.55 -9.50 4.62
N PHE A 25 -4.95 -10.41 3.85
CA PHE A 25 -3.96 -11.35 4.37
C PHE A 25 -2.74 -10.64 4.95
N LEU A 26 -2.18 -9.67 4.22
CA LEU A 26 -0.95 -8.97 4.63
C LEU A 26 -1.07 -8.29 6.01
N PRO A 27 -2.10 -7.46 6.27
CA PRO A 27 -2.24 -6.85 7.60
C PRO A 27 -2.56 -7.88 8.67
N ALA A 28 -3.40 -8.89 8.37
CA ALA A 28 -3.76 -9.93 9.33
C ALA A 28 -2.53 -10.71 9.84
N VAL A 29 -1.52 -10.90 9.00
CA VAL A 29 -0.25 -11.52 9.42
C VAL A 29 0.40 -10.70 10.53
N ILE A 30 0.41 -9.38 10.45
CA ILE A 30 1.09 -8.53 11.45
C ILE A 30 0.21 -8.22 12.64
N THR A 31 -1.04 -7.87 12.41
CA THR A 31 -1.93 -7.38 13.47
C THR A 31 -2.50 -8.52 14.31
N ILE A 32 -2.79 -9.67 13.69
CA ILE A 32 -3.44 -10.81 14.36
C ILE A 32 -2.42 -11.90 14.71
N PHE A 33 -1.57 -12.31 13.75
CA PHE A 33 -0.54 -13.31 14.03
C PHE A 33 0.67 -12.68 14.73
N GLY A 34 1.12 -11.49 14.30
CA GLY A 34 2.26 -10.78 14.87
C GLY A 34 2.03 -10.23 16.29
N GLN A 35 0.77 -9.90 16.64
CA GLN A 35 0.35 -9.45 17.98
C GLN A 35 1.22 -8.29 18.53
N ALA A 36 1.31 -7.17 17.80
CA ALA A 36 2.09 -5.98 18.20
C ALA A 36 3.57 -6.33 18.49
N ALA A 37 4.24 -6.97 17.53
CA ALA A 37 5.65 -7.38 17.61
C ALA A 37 6.00 -8.35 18.76
N SER A 38 5.01 -8.92 19.47
CA SER A 38 5.28 -9.96 20.47
C SER A 38 5.64 -11.31 19.85
N THR A 39 5.29 -11.52 18.57
CA THR A 39 5.72 -12.70 17.81
C THR A 39 7.06 -12.43 17.13
N PRO A 40 8.07 -13.30 17.31
CA PRO A 40 9.36 -13.18 16.62
C PRO A 40 9.21 -13.05 15.10
N ALA A 41 10.00 -12.15 14.50
CA ALA A 41 9.97 -11.86 13.06
C ALA A 41 10.19 -13.11 12.20
N GLU A 42 10.95 -14.11 12.68
CA GLU A 42 11.20 -15.36 11.97
C GLU A 42 9.93 -16.21 11.86
N LEU A 43 9.11 -16.24 12.92
CA LEU A 43 7.83 -16.97 12.91
C LEU A 43 6.80 -16.25 12.05
N LEU A 44 6.76 -14.93 12.10
CA LEU A 44 5.94 -14.09 11.24
C LEU A 44 6.27 -14.35 9.77
N GLY A 45 7.56 -14.29 9.42
CA GLY A 45 8.08 -14.57 8.09
C GLY A 45 7.81 -16.00 7.65
N ALA A 46 8.01 -16.99 8.52
CA ALA A 46 7.73 -18.39 8.22
C ALA A 46 6.24 -18.65 7.95
N PHE A 47 5.34 -18.06 8.74
CA PHE A 47 3.90 -18.15 8.52
C PHE A 47 3.52 -17.50 7.19
N ALA A 48 3.98 -16.26 6.94
CA ALA A 48 3.69 -15.54 5.70
C ALA A 48 4.17 -16.29 4.45
N PHE A 49 5.41 -16.78 4.48
CA PHE A 49 6.09 -17.42 3.36
C PHE A 49 5.61 -18.86 3.09
N GLY A 50 5.22 -19.59 4.14
CA GLY A 50 4.85 -21.00 4.05
C GLY A 50 3.74 -21.29 3.03
N TRP A 51 2.78 -20.38 2.90
CA TRP A 51 1.65 -20.54 1.96
C TRP A 51 2.07 -20.37 0.49
N PHE A 52 3.05 -19.51 0.22
CA PHE A 52 3.61 -19.36 -1.12
C PHE A 52 4.46 -20.57 -1.50
N LEU A 53 5.23 -21.13 -0.56
CA LEU A 53 5.95 -22.38 -0.77
C LEU A 53 5.02 -23.55 -1.03
N LEU A 54 3.92 -23.66 -0.27
CA LEU A 54 2.93 -24.72 -0.45
C LEU A 54 2.33 -24.70 -1.85
N ALA A 55 2.13 -23.51 -2.43
CA ALA A 55 1.63 -23.37 -3.79
C ALA A 55 2.56 -23.96 -4.87
N LEU A 56 3.84 -24.23 -4.58
CA LEU A 56 4.76 -24.92 -5.51
C LEU A 56 4.32 -26.37 -5.81
N ALA A 57 3.47 -26.94 -4.97
CA ALA A 57 2.84 -28.24 -5.23
C ALA A 57 1.75 -28.17 -6.33
N ALA A 58 1.20 -26.97 -6.61
CA ALA A 58 0.05 -26.81 -7.50
C ALA A 58 0.31 -27.31 -8.94
N PRO A 59 1.44 -27.01 -9.61
CA PRO A 59 1.71 -27.53 -10.95
C PRO A 59 1.85 -29.07 -11.00
N ALA A 60 2.31 -29.70 -9.92
CA ALA A 60 2.35 -31.15 -9.81
C ALA A 60 0.94 -31.74 -9.62
N LEU A 61 0.11 -31.11 -8.79
CA LEU A 61 -1.30 -31.47 -8.62
C LEU A 61 -2.09 -31.36 -9.94
N ILE A 62 -1.91 -30.24 -10.66
CA ILE A 62 -2.50 -29.99 -11.99
C ILE A 62 -2.14 -31.08 -12.99
N ARG A 63 -0.89 -31.57 -12.96
CA ARG A 63 -0.42 -32.64 -13.85
C ARG A 63 -1.10 -33.98 -13.55
N ARG A 64 -1.41 -34.25 -12.27
CA ARG A 64 -2.01 -35.51 -11.82
C ARG A 64 -3.53 -35.53 -11.99
N VAL A 65 -4.21 -34.45 -11.60
CA VAL A 65 -5.68 -34.37 -11.53
C VAL A 65 -6.28 -33.71 -12.79
N GLY A 66 -5.48 -32.92 -13.51
CA GLY A 66 -5.89 -32.12 -14.65
C GLY A 66 -6.07 -30.64 -14.28
N ALA A 67 -5.73 -29.75 -15.22
CA ALA A 67 -5.77 -28.31 -14.98
C ALA A 67 -7.18 -27.78 -14.68
N ARG A 68 -8.18 -28.18 -15.47
CA ARG A 68 -9.55 -27.66 -15.35
C ARG A 68 -10.19 -27.91 -13.98
N PRO A 69 -10.26 -29.15 -13.44
CA PRO A 69 -10.90 -29.39 -12.14
C PRO A 69 -10.18 -28.66 -11.01
N VAL A 70 -8.83 -28.64 -11.00
CA VAL A 70 -8.04 -27.94 -10.00
C VAL A 70 -8.28 -26.43 -10.04
N THR A 71 -8.23 -25.82 -11.24
CA THR A 71 -8.46 -24.38 -11.41
C THR A 71 -9.88 -23.96 -11.03
N LEU A 72 -10.90 -24.76 -11.36
CA LEU A 72 -12.28 -24.45 -11.02
C LEU A 72 -12.53 -24.54 -9.52
N PHE A 73 -12.03 -25.59 -8.88
CA PHE A 73 -12.14 -25.76 -7.43
C PHE A 73 -11.44 -24.61 -6.69
N ALA A 74 -10.22 -24.29 -7.10
CA ALA A 74 -9.46 -23.16 -6.55
C ALA A 74 -10.17 -21.81 -6.76
N ALA A 75 -10.82 -21.60 -7.91
CA ALA A 75 -11.61 -20.40 -8.18
C ALA A 75 -12.84 -20.28 -7.27
N VAL A 76 -13.56 -21.38 -7.02
CA VAL A 76 -14.70 -21.40 -6.09
C VAL A 76 -14.22 -21.11 -4.67
N LEU A 77 -13.15 -21.75 -4.21
CA LEU A 77 -12.58 -21.49 -2.89
C LEU A 77 -12.10 -20.04 -2.74
N LEU A 78 -11.46 -19.47 -3.76
CA LEU A 78 -11.05 -18.07 -3.75
C LEU A 78 -12.25 -17.15 -3.57
N VAL A 79 -13.36 -17.38 -4.29
CA VAL A 79 -14.58 -16.58 -4.15
C VAL A 79 -15.22 -16.75 -2.78
N LEU A 80 -15.36 -17.98 -2.29
CA LEU A 80 -15.95 -18.25 -0.98
C LEU A 80 -15.13 -17.58 0.13
N ALA A 81 -13.81 -17.74 0.10
CA ALA A 81 -12.92 -17.09 1.06
C ALA A 81 -13.02 -15.57 0.97
N ARG A 82 -12.97 -15.01 -0.24
CA ARG A 82 -13.05 -13.57 -0.47
C ARG A 82 -14.35 -12.96 0.07
N LEU A 83 -15.50 -13.59 -0.17
CA LEU A 83 -16.80 -13.14 0.34
C LEU A 83 -16.93 -13.38 1.84
N ALA A 84 -16.38 -14.48 2.37
CA ALA A 84 -16.39 -14.75 3.80
C ALA A 84 -15.57 -13.72 4.59
N VAL A 85 -14.42 -13.31 4.05
CA VAL A 85 -13.57 -12.26 4.65
C VAL A 85 -14.31 -10.91 4.75
N ASN A 86 -15.11 -10.53 3.76
CA ASN A 86 -15.93 -9.30 3.84
C ASN A 86 -16.90 -9.30 5.03
N GLY A 87 -17.36 -10.48 5.45
CA GLY A 87 -18.26 -10.64 6.61
C GLY A 87 -17.53 -10.77 7.95
N GLN A 88 -16.19 -10.75 7.96
CA GLN A 88 -15.37 -10.94 9.15
C GLN A 88 -14.44 -9.72 9.32
N PRO A 89 -14.77 -8.79 10.23
CA PRO A 89 -14.07 -7.51 10.30
C PRO A 89 -12.65 -7.60 10.89
N GLY A 90 -12.35 -8.64 11.66
CA GLY A 90 -11.05 -8.88 12.28
C GLY A 90 -10.94 -10.28 12.90
N GLY A 91 -9.84 -10.53 13.61
CA GLY A 91 -9.63 -11.72 14.45
C GLY A 91 -9.18 -12.97 13.70
N ARG A 92 -8.92 -14.05 14.47
CA ARG A 92 -8.30 -15.29 13.96
C ARG A 92 -9.05 -15.93 12.79
N LEU A 93 -10.38 -15.83 12.75
CA LEU A 93 -11.16 -16.38 11.64
C LEU A 93 -10.84 -15.64 10.33
N GLN A 94 -10.76 -14.30 10.36
CA GLN A 94 -10.37 -13.50 9.19
C GLN A 94 -8.99 -13.90 8.67
N LEU A 95 -8.00 -14.06 9.57
CA LEU A 95 -6.64 -14.51 9.23
C LEU A 95 -6.66 -15.84 8.46
N TRP A 96 -7.36 -16.85 8.98
CA TRP A 96 -7.42 -18.17 8.34
C TRP A 96 -8.23 -18.17 7.03
N LEU A 97 -9.30 -17.39 6.94
CA LEU A 97 -10.05 -17.23 5.70
C LEU A 97 -9.20 -16.55 4.61
N ALA A 98 -8.49 -15.47 4.96
CA ALA A 98 -7.60 -14.77 4.04
C ALA A 98 -6.43 -15.67 3.60
N THR A 99 -5.89 -16.48 4.52
CA THR A 99 -4.86 -17.49 4.25
C THR A 99 -5.34 -18.56 3.28
N ALA A 100 -6.54 -19.11 3.50
CA ALA A 100 -7.16 -20.09 2.61
C ALA A 100 -7.44 -19.49 1.23
N GLY A 101 -7.95 -18.25 1.19
CA GLY A 101 -8.17 -17.51 -0.05
C GLY A 101 -6.89 -17.24 -0.83
N LEU A 102 -5.79 -16.89 -0.14
CA LEU A 102 -4.47 -16.69 -0.75
C LEU A 102 -4.00 -17.98 -1.41
N LEU A 103 -3.98 -19.10 -0.69
CA LEU A 103 -3.54 -20.38 -1.24
C LEU A 103 -4.42 -20.79 -2.42
N ALA A 104 -5.74 -20.64 -2.31
CA ALA A 104 -6.68 -20.91 -3.40
C ALA A 104 -6.38 -20.04 -4.63
N GLY A 105 -6.11 -18.75 -4.43
CA GLY A 105 -5.73 -17.82 -5.48
C GLY A 105 -4.39 -18.17 -6.16
N LEU A 106 -3.39 -18.60 -5.40
CA LEU A 106 -2.10 -19.07 -5.95
C LEU A 106 -2.25 -20.36 -6.77
N VAL A 107 -3.05 -21.32 -6.28
CA VAL A 107 -3.37 -22.56 -7.01
C VAL A 107 -4.16 -22.25 -8.29
N TRP A 108 -5.13 -21.34 -8.20
CA TRP A 108 -5.88 -20.85 -9.36
C TRP A 108 -4.96 -20.21 -10.39
N LEU A 109 -4.03 -19.34 -9.96
CA LEU A 109 -3.08 -18.66 -10.83
C LEU A 109 -2.19 -19.67 -11.58
N ALA A 110 -1.67 -20.68 -10.88
CA ALA A 110 -0.89 -21.77 -11.48
C ALA A 110 -1.71 -22.55 -12.54
N GLY A 111 -2.98 -22.79 -12.25
CA GLY A 111 -3.93 -23.47 -13.13
C GLY A 111 -4.27 -22.67 -14.39
N VAL A 112 -4.50 -21.36 -14.26
CA VAL A 112 -4.70 -20.45 -15.40
C VAL A 112 -3.42 -20.33 -16.23
N ALA A 113 -2.26 -20.29 -15.58
CA ALA A 113 -0.96 -20.25 -16.24
C ALA A 113 -0.71 -21.50 -17.08
N ALA A 114 -1.08 -22.68 -16.61
CA ALA A 114 -0.98 -23.91 -17.39
C ALA A 114 -1.73 -23.79 -18.74
N GLY A 115 -2.88 -23.11 -18.76
CA GLY A 115 -3.76 -22.95 -19.93
C GLY A 115 -3.65 -21.64 -20.71
N THR A 116 -2.73 -20.73 -20.36
CA THR A 116 -2.63 -19.40 -20.98
C THR A 116 -1.19 -19.05 -21.33
N ASP A 117 -0.88 -18.90 -22.61
CA ASP A 117 0.44 -18.55 -23.13
C ASP A 117 0.67 -17.04 -23.32
N ARG A 118 -0.38 -16.22 -23.18
CA ARG A 118 -0.32 -14.75 -23.34
C ARG A 118 -1.06 -14.03 -22.21
N PRO A 119 -0.47 -13.97 -21.00
CA PRO A 119 -1.17 -13.46 -19.83
C PRO A 119 -1.18 -11.92 -19.73
N VAL A 120 -0.25 -11.22 -20.40
CA VAL A 120 -0.02 -9.78 -20.22
C VAL A 120 -1.29 -8.93 -20.31
N PRO A 121 -2.17 -9.08 -21.33
CA PRO A 121 -3.39 -8.27 -21.37
C PRO A 121 -4.32 -8.49 -20.17
N GLY A 122 -4.42 -9.73 -19.67
CA GLY A 122 -5.29 -10.05 -18.54
C GLY A 122 -4.70 -9.56 -17.22
N LEU A 123 -3.38 -9.73 -17.02
CA LEU A 123 -2.67 -9.19 -15.84
C LEU A 123 -2.74 -7.66 -15.81
N ALA A 124 -2.44 -7.00 -16.94
CA ALA A 124 -2.46 -5.54 -17.02
C ALA A 124 -3.88 -4.99 -16.81
N LEU A 125 -4.90 -5.58 -17.44
CA LEU A 125 -6.28 -5.18 -17.21
C LEU A 125 -6.71 -5.43 -15.76
N GLY A 126 -6.31 -6.56 -15.16
CA GLY A 126 -6.62 -6.88 -13.76
C GLY A 126 -6.03 -5.86 -12.78
N LEU A 127 -4.76 -5.50 -12.94
CA LEU A 127 -4.11 -4.48 -12.11
C LEU A 127 -4.75 -3.09 -12.28
N ALA A 128 -5.08 -2.70 -13.51
CA ALA A 128 -5.72 -1.41 -13.78
C ALA A 128 -7.17 -1.34 -13.27
N VAL A 129 -7.95 -2.42 -13.45
CA VAL A 129 -9.32 -2.51 -12.92
C VAL A 129 -9.31 -2.57 -11.41
N GLY A 130 -8.33 -3.26 -10.80
CA GLY A 130 -8.09 -3.24 -9.37
C GLY A 130 -7.88 -1.82 -8.87
N ALA A 131 -6.91 -1.10 -9.44
CA ALA A 131 -6.65 0.30 -9.09
C ALA A 131 -7.90 1.18 -9.19
N LEU A 132 -8.66 1.08 -10.29
CA LEU A 132 -9.92 1.80 -10.46
C LEU A 132 -10.95 1.45 -9.38
N LEU A 133 -11.19 0.16 -9.13
CA LEU A 133 -12.13 -0.31 -8.11
C LEU A 133 -11.72 0.19 -6.72
N HIS A 134 -10.43 0.17 -6.44
CA HIS A 134 -9.86 0.64 -5.18
C HIS A 134 -9.89 2.15 -5.05
N THR A 135 -9.93 2.93 -6.13
CA THR A 135 -10.24 4.37 -6.05
C THR A 135 -11.71 4.59 -5.71
N VAL A 136 -12.62 3.88 -6.38
CA VAL A 136 -14.08 4.04 -6.17
C VAL A 136 -14.50 3.60 -4.76
N LEU A 137 -13.86 2.56 -4.22
CA LEU A 137 -14.16 1.99 -2.90
C LEU A 137 -13.18 2.45 -1.80
N ASP A 138 -12.38 3.48 -2.11
CA ASP A 138 -11.39 4.10 -1.24
C ASP A 138 -10.42 3.12 -0.55
N THR A 139 -10.09 2.03 -1.27
CA THR A 139 -9.32 0.86 -0.81
C THR A 139 -9.97 0.09 0.34
N TYR A 140 -10.31 0.76 1.43
CA TYR A 140 -10.86 0.21 2.65
C TYR A 140 -12.13 -0.60 2.39
N ARG A 141 -13.14 -0.02 1.72
CA ARG A 141 -14.43 -0.69 1.50
C ARG A 141 -14.31 -1.89 0.57
N SER A 142 -13.25 -1.93 -0.24
CA SER A 142 -12.98 -3.08 -1.09
C SER A 142 -12.44 -4.26 -0.29
N ALA A 143 -11.39 -4.08 0.50
CA ALA A 143 -10.70 -5.19 1.15
C ALA A 143 -11.39 -5.59 2.47
N PHE A 144 -11.94 -4.63 3.20
CA PHE A 144 -12.49 -4.81 4.53
C PHE A 144 -14.01 -4.65 4.55
N PHE A 145 -14.59 -4.54 5.74
CA PHE A 145 -16.02 -4.40 5.94
C PHE A 145 -16.58 -3.19 5.16
N GLY A 146 -17.25 -3.47 4.04
CA GLY A 146 -17.86 -2.46 3.18
C GLY A 146 -19.38 -2.36 3.36
N ASP A 147 -19.95 -1.26 2.88
CA ASP A 147 -21.38 -1.05 2.78
C ASP A 147 -22.04 -2.00 1.74
N TRP A 148 -23.36 -1.95 1.62
CA TRP A 148 -24.08 -2.77 0.63
C TRP A 148 -23.60 -2.57 -0.83
N PRO A 149 -23.27 -1.34 -1.29
CA PRO A 149 -22.60 -1.13 -2.58
C PRO A 149 -21.30 -1.92 -2.75
N ALA A 150 -20.41 -1.91 -1.76
CA ALA A 150 -19.18 -2.68 -1.80
C ALA A 150 -19.45 -4.21 -1.87
N TRP A 151 -20.45 -4.69 -1.14
CA TRP A 151 -20.91 -6.08 -1.21
C TRP A 151 -21.44 -6.46 -2.60
N LEU A 152 -22.28 -5.61 -3.19
CA LEU A 152 -22.80 -5.83 -4.54
C LEU A 152 -21.68 -5.87 -5.58
N ALA A 153 -20.69 -4.98 -5.47
CA ALA A 153 -19.51 -4.97 -6.33
C ALA A 153 -18.71 -6.27 -6.19
N ALA A 154 -18.43 -6.71 -4.95
CA ALA A 154 -17.69 -7.94 -4.68
C ALA A 154 -18.40 -9.19 -5.22
N VAL A 155 -19.71 -9.31 -4.98
CA VAL A 155 -20.55 -10.41 -5.50
C VAL A 155 -20.62 -10.37 -7.03
N GLY A 156 -20.75 -9.18 -7.63
CA GLY A 156 -20.76 -8.99 -9.08
C GLY A 156 -19.45 -9.44 -9.73
N VAL A 157 -18.30 -8.99 -9.21
CA VAL A 157 -16.97 -9.41 -9.68
C VAL A 157 -16.79 -10.92 -9.53
N ALA A 158 -17.16 -11.49 -8.39
CA ALA A 158 -17.08 -12.92 -8.12
C ALA A 158 -17.96 -13.75 -9.07
N GLY A 159 -19.20 -13.30 -9.31
CA GLY A 159 -20.13 -13.96 -10.22
C GLY A 159 -19.64 -13.95 -11.67
N LEU A 160 -19.16 -12.80 -12.15
CA LEU A 160 -18.58 -12.67 -13.49
C LEU A 160 -17.31 -13.52 -13.65
N PHE A 161 -16.48 -13.58 -12.61
CA PHE A 161 -15.30 -14.42 -12.57
C PHE A 161 -15.66 -15.90 -12.70
N LEU A 162 -16.57 -16.42 -11.88
CA LEU A 162 -17.00 -17.82 -11.93
C LEU A 162 -17.70 -18.17 -13.26
N ALA A 163 -18.51 -17.26 -13.79
CA ALA A 163 -19.14 -17.44 -15.10
C ALA A 163 -18.09 -17.54 -16.22
N GLY A 164 -16.99 -16.78 -16.13
CA GLY A 164 -15.85 -16.88 -17.03
C GLY A 164 -15.16 -18.25 -16.99
N GLN A 165 -15.06 -18.85 -15.80
CA GLN A 165 -14.43 -20.16 -15.57
C GLN A 165 -15.22 -21.34 -16.17
N ALA A 166 -16.53 -21.18 -16.40
CA ALA A 166 -17.37 -22.23 -16.97
C ALA A 166 -17.04 -22.55 -18.45
N ARG A 167 -16.40 -21.61 -19.17
CA ARG A 167 -16.14 -21.77 -20.60
C ARG A 167 -14.79 -22.47 -20.86
N PRO A 168 -14.72 -23.39 -21.83
CA PRO A 168 -13.45 -24.04 -22.18
C PRO A 168 -12.43 -23.04 -22.72
N ALA A 169 -11.21 -23.10 -22.19
CA ALA A 169 -10.09 -22.31 -22.68
C ALA A 169 -9.62 -22.81 -24.05
N SER A 170 -9.12 -21.90 -24.89
CA SER A 170 -8.42 -22.30 -26.12
C SER A 170 -7.10 -23.00 -25.76
N PRO A 171 -6.62 -23.95 -26.58
CA PRO A 171 -5.31 -24.56 -26.38
C PRO A 171 -4.22 -23.48 -26.36
N ALA A 172 -3.38 -23.50 -25.33
CA ALA A 172 -2.24 -22.60 -25.20
C ALA A 172 -1.04 -23.09 -26.03
N GLY A 173 -0.30 -22.15 -26.62
CA GLY A 173 1.00 -22.43 -27.24
C GLY A 173 2.11 -22.69 -26.21
N ALA A 174 3.35 -22.77 -26.71
CA ALA A 174 4.55 -23.04 -25.88
C ALA A 174 5.02 -21.83 -25.05
N GLY A 175 4.55 -20.64 -25.37
CA GLY A 175 4.93 -19.36 -24.76
C GLY A 175 4.40 -19.11 -23.35
N GLY A 176 4.72 -17.95 -22.77
CA GLY A 176 4.11 -17.36 -21.58
C GLY A 176 4.93 -17.46 -20.30
N VAL A 177 6.00 -18.26 -20.27
CA VAL A 177 6.75 -18.58 -19.03
C VAL A 177 7.32 -17.31 -18.39
N ARG A 178 7.93 -16.42 -19.18
CA ARG A 178 8.54 -15.20 -18.66
C ARG A 178 7.49 -14.21 -18.16
N SER A 179 6.40 -14.04 -18.90
CA SER A 179 5.30 -13.17 -18.48
C SER A 179 4.65 -13.66 -17.19
N TRP A 180 4.52 -14.97 -17.00
CA TRP A 180 4.03 -15.55 -15.75
C TRP A 180 5.00 -15.38 -14.58
N LEU A 181 6.30 -15.49 -14.81
CA LEU A 181 7.32 -15.18 -13.79
C LEU A 181 7.21 -13.74 -13.29
N LEU A 182 6.83 -12.81 -14.16
CA LEU A 182 6.66 -11.40 -13.81
C LEU A 182 5.32 -11.09 -13.11
N ALA A 183 4.40 -12.04 -12.94
CA ALA A 183 3.09 -11.78 -12.32
C ALA A 183 3.23 -11.22 -10.88
N GLY A 184 4.02 -11.89 -10.03
CA GLY A 184 4.24 -11.44 -8.65
C GLY A 184 5.08 -10.16 -8.54
N PRO A 185 6.26 -10.03 -9.19
CA PRO A 185 7.03 -8.80 -9.21
C PRO A 185 6.23 -7.58 -9.71
N ALA A 186 5.38 -7.77 -10.72
CA ALA A 186 4.51 -6.71 -11.22
C ALA A 186 3.42 -6.33 -10.22
N LEU A 187 2.82 -7.31 -9.53
CA LEU A 187 1.84 -7.04 -8.47
C LEU A 187 2.48 -6.24 -7.33
N LEU A 188 3.71 -6.59 -6.93
CA LEU A 188 4.46 -5.86 -5.90
C LEU A 188 4.65 -4.38 -6.28
N LEU A 189 5.26 -4.13 -7.45
CA LEU A 189 5.57 -2.76 -7.88
C LEU A 189 4.31 -1.95 -8.21
N ALA A 190 3.26 -2.61 -8.70
CA ALA A 190 1.94 -2.00 -8.88
C ALA A 190 1.33 -1.57 -7.54
N GLY A 191 1.30 -2.46 -6.55
CA GLY A 191 0.68 -2.21 -5.24
C GLY A 191 1.49 -1.29 -4.32
N MET A 192 2.82 -1.31 -4.41
CA MET A 192 3.69 -0.44 -3.61
C MET A 192 3.84 0.96 -4.20
N VAL A 193 3.70 1.12 -5.52
CA VAL A 193 4.06 2.38 -6.20
C VAL A 193 3.10 2.71 -7.34
N ALA A 194 3.14 1.94 -8.43
CA ALA A 194 2.67 2.43 -9.72
C ALA A 194 1.16 2.62 -9.84
N LEU A 195 0.36 1.78 -9.16
CA LEU A 195 -1.09 1.68 -9.33
C LEU A 195 -1.82 1.68 -7.98
N SER A 196 -1.19 2.25 -6.94
CA SER A 196 -1.81 2.41 -5.62
C SER A 196 -2.54 3.76 -5.53
N PRO A 197 -3.87 3.76 -5.29
CA PRO A 197 -4.61 5.01 -5.10
C PRO A 197 -4.12 5.82 -3.90
N ALA A 198 -3.81 5.16 -2.78
CA ALA A 198 -3.29 5.80 -1.58
C ALA A 198 -1.95 6.50 -1.85
N VAL A 199 -0.99 5.80 -2.47
CA VAL A 199 0.32 6.40 -2.82
C VAL A 199 0.17 7.55 -3.80
N ALA A 200 -0.75 7.46 -4.77
CA ALA A 200 -1.03 8.57 -5.68
C ALA A 200 -1.61 9.79 -4.94
N ARG A 201 -2.51 9.58 -3.98
CA ARG A 201 -3.05 10.62 -3.11
C ARG A 201 -1.97 11.24 -2.23
N THR A 202 -1.13 10.43 -1.58
CA THR A 202 -0.01 10.90 -0.76
C THR A 202 0.98 11.70 -1.60
N ALA A 203 1.30 11.23 -2.82
CA ALA A 203 2.16 11.95 -3.75
C ALA A 203 1.61 13.35 -4.08
N THR A 204 0.30 13.46 -4.36
CA THR A 204 -0.37 14.75 -4.57
C THR A 204 -0.36 15.60 -3.29
N SER A 205 -0.57 14.99 -2.12
CA SER A 205 -0.54 15.65 -0.81
C SER A 205 0.80 16.34 -0.54
N TYR A 206 1.93 15.73 -0.95
CA TYR A 206 3.25 16.36 -0.90
C TYR A 206 3.40 17.52 -1.89
N GLN A 207 2.84 17.42 -3.11
CA GLN A 207 2.86 18.54 -4.04
C GLN A 207 2.09 19.76 -3.50
N PHE A 208 0.98 19.53 -2.80
CA PHE A 208 0.24 20.60 -2.12
C PHE A 208 1.01 21.16 -0.93
N GLY A 209 1.75 20.32 -0.19
CA GLY A 209 2.69 20.78 0.82
C GLY A 209 3.73 21.74 0.24
N LEU A 210 4.42 21.34 -0.84
CA LEU A 210 5.40 22.18 -1.54
C LEU A 210 4.86 23.55 -1.96
N LEU A 211 3.61 23.59 -2.44
CA LEU A 211 2.98 24.83 -2.87
C LEU A 211 2.62 25.77 -1.71
N ARG A 212 2.48 25.23 -0.49
CA ARG A 212 2.10 25.98 0.73
C ARG A 212 3.28 26.29 1.64
N SER A 213 4.42 25.62 1.48
CA SER A 213 5.64 25.90 2.23
C SER A 213 6.28 27.23 1.81
N ASP A 214 6.86 27.96 2.76
CA ASP A 214 7.77 29.06 2.43
C ASP A 214 9.06 28.45 1.82
N PRO A 215 9.68 29.04 0.78
CA PRO A 215 10.96 28.58 0.25
C PRO A 215 12.11 28.50 1.28
N ALA A 216 12.02 29.22 2.40
CA ALA A 216 12.94 29.08 3.55
C ALA A 216 12.70 27.80 4.37
N ASP A 217 11.63 27.10 4.03
CA ASP A 217 11.09 25.83 4.51
C ASP A 217 12.03 24.64 4.41
N GLU A 218 12.33 23.90 5.48
CA GLU A 218 12.65 22.49 5.28
C GLU A 218 11.41 21.80 4.67
N VAL A 219 11.50 21.57 3.35
CA VAL A 219 10.50 20.87 2.53
C VAL A 219 10.40 19.42 3.00
N GLY A 220 9.20 18.98 3.38
CA GLY A 220 9.00 17.58 3.80
C GLY A 220 7.63 17.21 4.35
N VAL A 221 6.65 18.12 4.32
CA VAL A 221 5.30 17.86 4.84
C VAL A 221 4.30 17.63 3.71
N ALA A 222 3.25 16.86 3.98
CA ALA A 222 2.12 16.64 3.09
C ALA A 222 0.88 17.31 3.68
N THR A 223 0.02 17.90 2.83
CA THR A 223 -1.23 18.55 3.28
C THR A 223 -2.41 18.05 2.45
N VAL A 224 -3.64 18.31 2.88
CA VAL A 224 -4.85 17.88 2.15
C VAL A 224 -4.77 18.29 0.67
N PRO A 225 -4.77 17.33 -0.27
CA PRO A 225 -4.78 17.63 -1.70
C PRO A 225 -6.20 17.96 -2.19
N LEU A 226 -6.29 18.62 -3.35
CA LEU A 226 -7.52 18.63 -4.15
C LEU A 226 -7.41 17.61 -5.27
N PHE A 227 -8.46 16.81 -5.45
CA PHE A 227 -8.51 15.67 -6.36
C PHE A 227 -7.33 14.72 -6.14
N GLY A 228 -7.09 14.34 -4.88
CA GLY A 228 -5.90 13.61 -4.42
C GLY A 228 -5.43 12.48 -5.35
N PRO A 229 -6.30 11.52 -5.72
CA PRO A 229 -5.92 10.40 -6.58
C PRO A 229 -5.90 10.70 -8.09
N ALA A 230 -6.14 11.93 -8.55
CA ALA A 230 -6.20 12.26 -9.98
C ALA A 230 -4.95 11.84 -10.80
N PRO A 231 -3.70 11.92 -10.30
CA PRO A 231 -2.55 11.42 -11.03
C PRO A 231 -2.58 9.92 -11.33
N LEU A 232 -3.35 9.13 -10.56
CA LEU A 232 -3.55 7.71 -10.83
C LEU A 232 -4.17 7.48 -12.21
N ALA A 233 -5.01 8.39 -12.71
CA ALA A 233 -5.57 8.29 -14.05
C ALA A 233 -4.50 8.29 -15.14
N VAL A 234 -3.47 9.13 -14.98
CA VAL A 234 -2.31 9.20 -15.88
C VAL A 234 -1.46 7.94 -15.72
N ALA A 235 -1.25 7.46 -14.50
CA ALA A 235 -0.51 6.23 -14.23
C ALA A 235 -1.19 5.00 -14.86
N VAL A 236 -2.49 4.80 -14.64
CA VAL A 236 -3.30 3.71 -15.21
C VAL A 236 -3.32 3.78 -16.73
N GLY A 237 -3.59 4.95 -17.30
CA GLY A 237 -3.58 5.15 -18.75
C GLY A 237 -2.22 4.87 -19.36
N GLY A 238 -1.15 5.42 -18.79
CA GLY A 238 0.23 5.21 -19.23
C GLY A 238 0.68 3.75 -19.12
N PHE A 239 0.34 3.09 -18.01
CA PHE A 239 0.61 1.67 -17.78
C PHE A 239 -0.08 0.79 -18.83
N LEU A 240 -1.39 0.97 -19.03
CA LEU A 240 -2.15 0.17 -20.01
C LEU A 240 -1.69 0.44 -21.45
N LEU A 241 -1.43 1.70 -21.79
CA LEU A 241 -0.92 2.07 -23.11
C LEU A 241 0.42 1.37 -23.36
N ALA A 242 1.34 1.39 -22.38
CA ALA A 242 2.64 0.74 -22.49
C ALA A 242 2.54 -0.80 -22.50
N ALA A 243 1.66 -1.39 -21.70
CA ALA A 243 1.49 -2.84 -21.57
C ALA A 243 0.81 -3.50 -22.79
N LEU A 244 -0.07 -2.76 -23.47
CA LEU A 244 -0.85 -3.26 -24.59
C LEU A 244 -0.30 -2.82 -25.95
N ALA A 245 0.61 -1.84 -25.99
CA ALA A 245 1.30 -1.45 -27.21
C ALA A 245 2.36 -2.49 -27.65
N PRO A 246 2.68 -2.55 -28.95
CA PRO A 246 3.83 -3.31 -29.41
C PRO A 246 5.12 -2.83 -28.73
N PRO A 247 6.01 -3.74 -28.30
CA PRO A 247 7.24 -3.34 -27.62
C PRO A 247 8.18 -2.56 -28.55
N ARG A 248 8.91 -1.61 -27.96
CA ARG A 248 9.90 -0.77 -28.65
C ARG A 248 11.14 -1.57 -29.07
N ARG A 249 11.84 -1.13 -30.12
CA ARG A 249 12.99 -1.83 -30.73
C ARG A 249 14.25 -0.96 -30.76
N GLY A 250 15.39 -1.59 -31.07
CA GLY A 250 16.68 -0.89 -31.15
C GLY A 250 17.05 -0.26 -29.81
N ALA A 251 17.59 0.95 -29.81
CA ALA A 251 17.92 1.70 -28.61
C ALA A 251 16.68 1.99 -27.72
N TRP A 252 15.50 2.14 -28.31
CA TRP A 252 14.26 2.47 -27.61
C TRP A 252 13.73 1.35 -26.70
N ARG A 253 14.25 0.13 -26.82
CA ARG A 253 13.89 -0.99 -25.92
C ARG A 253 14.32 -0.76 -24.46
N TRP A 254 15.28 0.14 -24.24
CA TRP A 254 15.80 0.45 -22.91
C TRP A 254 14.94 1.44 -22.14
N LEU A 255 14.04 2.19 -22.80
CA LEU A 255 13.25 3.22 -22.14
C LEU A 255 12.32 2.68 -21.05
N GLY A 256 11.64 1.55 -21.30
CA GLY A 256 10.77 0.93 -20.31
C GLY A 256 11.53 0.47 -19.06
N PRO A 257 12.56 -0.37 -19.22
CA PRO A 257 13.47 -0.77 -18.14
C PRO A 257 14.09 0.41 -17.37
N ALA A 258 14.57 1.44 -18.08
CA ALA A 258 15.16 2.63 -17.46
C ALA A 258 14.13 3.44 -16.67
N ALA A 259 12.92 3.63 -17.20
CA ALA A 259 11.84 4.30 -16.49
C ALA A 259 11.40 3.52 -15.24
N LEU A 260 11.31 2.19 -15.33
CA LEU A 260 10.93 1.34 -14.20
C LEU A 260 11.96 1.42 -13.06
N VAL A 261 13.25 1.26 -13.38
CA VAL A 261 14.33 1.35 -12.39
C VAL A 261 14.44 2.77 -11.85
N GLY A 262 14.36 3.79 -12.71
CA GLY A 262 14.38 5.18 -12.30
C GLY A 262 13.24 5.52 -11.34
N GLY A 263 12.01 5.09 -11.63
CA GLY A 263 10.86 5.24 -10.74
C GLY A 263 11.07 4.56 -9.38
N ALA A 264 11.57 3.32 -9.37
CA ALA A 264 11.87 2.62 -8.12
C ALA A 264 13.00 3.29 -7.32
N VAL A 265 14.03 3.85 -7.98
CA VAL A 265 15.10 4.61 -7.33
C VAL A 265 14.54 5.88 -6.69
N LEU A 266 13.63 6.60 -7.34
CA LEU A 266 12.99 7.78 -6.75
C LEU A 266 12.25 7.45 -5.45
N VAL A 267 11.58 6.30 -5.37
CA VAL A 267 10.99 5.81 -4.11
C VAL A 267 12.08 5.53 -3.07
N ALA A 268 13.16 4.86 -3.48
CA ALA A 268 14.26 4.51 -2.59
C ALA A 268 15.01 5.71 -1.99
N LEU A 269 14.87 6.91 -2.60
CA LEU A 269 15.43 8.14 -2.06
C LEU A 269 14.67 8.67 -0.83
N GLY A 270 13.48 8.14 -0.52
CA GLY A 270 12.75 8.46 0.71
C GLY A 270 12.21 9.88 0.79
N ARG A 271 12.03 10.55 -0.36
CA ARG A 271 11.59 11.95 -0.46
C ARG A 271 10.17 12.04 -0.98
N GLY A 272 9.25 12.61 -0.20
CA GLY A 272 7.82 12.67 -0.53
C GLY A 272 7.49 13.40 -1.83
N GLU A 273 8.21 14.48 -2.12
CA GLU A 273 8.10 15.26 -3.36
C GLU A 273 8.48 14.48 -4.62
N LEU A 274 9.26 13.40 -4.48
CA LEU A 274 9.64 12.52 -5.59
C LEU A 274 8.63 11.40 -5.84
N LEU A 275 7.63 11.21 -4.97
CA LEU A 275 6.64 10.14 -5.12
C LEU A 275 5.83 10.29 -6.43
N LEU A 276 5.42 11.51 -6.79
CA LEU A 276 4.61 11.73 -8.00
C LEU A 276 5.35 11.28 -9.27
N PRO A 277 6.57 11.76 -9.57
CA PRO A 277 7.32 11.25 -10.70
C PRO A 277 7.66 9.76 -10.56
N ALA A 278 7.87 9.24 -9.35
CA ALA A 278 8.10 7.81 -9.12
C ALA A 278 6.90 6.94 -9.55
N VAL A 279 5.68 7.32 -9.16
CA VAL A 279 4.43 6.64 -9.55
C VAL A 279 4.31 6.58 -11.07
N LEU A 280 4.45 7.73 -11.75
CA LEU A 280 4.27 7.83 -13.20
C LEU A 280 5.33 7.03 -13.98
N LEU A 281 6.60 7.13 -13.58
CA LEU A 281 7.71 6.40 -14.22
C LEU A 281 7.60 4.89 -14.01
N THR A 282 7.28 4.47 -12.78
CA THR A 282 7.11 3.05 -12.43
C THR A 282 5.93 2.46 -13.22
N ALA A 283 4.81 3.18 -13.35
CA ALA A 283 3.64 2.73 -14.09
C ALA A 283 3.94 2.50 -15.59
N VAL A 284 4.50 3.50 -16.27
CA VAL A 284 4.84 3.37 -17.69
C VAL A 284 5.94 2.33 -17.90
N GLY A 285 6.97 2.33 -17.05
CA GLY A 285 8.09 1.40 -17.12
C GLY A 285 7.66 -0.05 -16.91
N LEU A 286 6.80 -0.30 -15.92
CA LEU A 286 6.26 -1.62 -15.62
C LEU A 286 5.43 -2.16 -16.79
N GLY A 287 4.53 -1.33 -17.34
CA GLY A 287 3.74 -1.70 -18.52
C GLY A 287 4.63 -2.06 -19.71
N ALA A 288 5.64 -1.25 -20.02
CA ALA A 288 6.57 -1.50 -21.11
C ALA A 288 7.41 -2.78 -20.92
N CYS A 289 7.80 -3.09 -19.67
CA CYS A 289 8.51 -4.33 -19.35
C CYS A 289 7.63 -5.56 -19.53
N LEU A 290 6.37 -5.51 -19.10
CA LEU A 290 5.39 -6.58 -19.31
C LEU A 290 5.14 -6.83 -20.81
N ALA A 291 4.96 -5.76 -21.61
CA ALA A 291 4.80 -5.87 -23.06
C ALA A 291 6.01 -6.56 -23.73
N SER A 292 7.23 -6.20 -23.30
CA SER A 292 8.46 -6.79 -23.82
C SER A 292 8.58 -8.27 -23.47
N ALA A 293 8.25 -8.64 -22.23
CA ALA A 293 8.25 -10.03 -21.78
C ALA A 293 7.22 -10.89 -22.56
N GLY A 294 6.06 -10.33 -22.90
CA GLY A 294 5.00 -11.03 -23.65
C GLY A 294 5.28 -11.23 -25.14
N ALA A 295 6.15 -10.43 -25.75
CA ALA A 295 6.42 -10.48 -27.19
C ALA A 295 7.45 -11.53 -27.63
N ALA A 296 8.24 -12.06 -26.68
CA ALA A 296 9.33 -13.00 -26.94
C ALA A 296 8.87 -14.43 -27.25
N ASP A 297 7.63 -14.75 -26.88
CA ASP A 297 7.12 -16.11 -26.76
C ASP A 297 6.30 -16.58 -27.99
N GLY A 298 6.35 -15.80 -29.09
CA GLY A 298 5.65 -16.08 -30.35
C GLY A 298 6.30 -17.13 -31.27
N ARG A 299 7.45 -17.73 -30.90
CA ARG A 299 8.13 -18.76 -31.71
C ARG A 299 7.52 -20.18 -31.54
N GLY A 300 6.20 -20.29 -31.66
CA GLY A 300 5.51 -21.58 -31.70
C GLY A 300 4.93 -21.85 -33.09
N GLY A 301 5.74 -22.44 -33.98
CA GLY A 301 5.26 -23.19 -35.15
C GLY A 301 4.79 -22.38 -36.36
N ASN A 302 5.71 -21.82 -37.14
CA ASN A 302 5.54 -21.82 -38.60
C ASN A 302 6.46 -22.93 -39.12
N GLY A 303 5.89 -24.11 -39.40
CA GLY A 303 6.57 -25.24 -40.06
C GLY A 303 6.97 -24.96 -41.52
N ALA A 304 7.27 -23.71 -41.86
CA ALA A 304 7.65 -23.28 -43.19
C ALA A 304 9.18 -23.12 -43.37
N ASP A 305 9.93 -22.91 -42.28
CA ASP A 305 11.40 -22.78 -42.37
C ASP A 305 12.15 -24.12 -42.21
N GLU A 306 11.59 -25.11 -41.49
CA GLU A 306 12.16 -26.47 -41.48
C GLU A 306 11.88 -27.22 -42.80
N ALA A 307 10.76 -26.92 -43.47
CA ALA A 307 10.44 -27.46 -44.79
C ALA A 307 11.34 -26.89 -45.91
N ARG A 308 12.04 -25.77 -45.68
CA ARG A 308 13.01 -25.22 -46.65
C ARG A 308 14.44 -25.69 -46.43
N ALA A 309 14.75 -26.24 -45.26
CA ALA A 309 16.06 -26.84 -44.96
C ALA A 309 16.14 -28.34 -45.27
N GLN A 310 15.00 -29.03 -45.48
CA GLN A 310 14.96 -30.46 -45.80
C GLN A 310 14.79 -30.77 -47.30
N VAL A 311 14.79 -29.77 -48.19
CA VAL A 311 14.64 -29.98 -49.64
C VAL A 311 15.99 -30.03 -50.38
N SER A 312 17.13 -29.94 -49.68
CA SER A 312 18.46 -29.92 -50.33
C SER A 312 19.37 -31.12 -50.07
N ASP A 313 18.90 -32.22 -49.50
CA ASP A 313 19.72 -33.45 -49.47
C ASP A 313 18.88 -34.68 -49.78
N GLY A 314 19.18 -35.28 -50.93
CA GLY A 314 18.61 -36.54 -51.39
C GLY A 314 19.16 -37.70 -50.57
N GLY A 315 18.32 -38.25 -49.69
CA GLY A 315 18.57 -39.51 -48.99
C GLY A 315 17.23 -40.08 -48.49
N GLY A 316 16.91 -41.31 -48.88
CA GLY A 316 15.61 -41.94 -48.63
C GLY A 316 15.22 -42.05 -47.15
N PRO A 317 13.92 -42.20 -46.84
CA PRO A 317 13.44 -42.18 -45.46
C PRO A 317 13.79 -43.48 -44.72
N ASP A 318 14.66 -43.38 -43.72
CA ASP A 318 14.82 -44.37 -42.64
C ASP A 318 13.66 -44.17 -41.62
N PRO A 319 12.79 -45.17 -41.38
CA PRO A 319 11.61 -45.00 -40.54
C PRO A 319 11.90 -44.94 -39.03
N THR A 320 13.17 -44.99 -38.59
CA THR A 320 13.50 -45.21 -37.17
C THR A 320 14.14 -44.02 -36.44
N ARG A 321 14.18 -42.82 -37.04
CA ARG A 321 14.74 -41.60 -36.40
C ARG A 321 13.81 -40.39 -36.30
N ALA A 322 12.50 -40.61 -36.25
CA ALA A 322 11.51 -39.55 -35.97
C ALA A 322 10.95 -39.64 -34.53
N ALA A 323 11.82 -39.64 -33.52
CA ALA A 323 11.41 -39.61 -32.12
C ALA A 323 12.42 -38.79 -31.29
N GLY A 324 12.31 -37.46 -31.35
CA GLY A 324 13.18 -36.60 -30.54
C GLY A 324 13.12 -35.13 -30.92
N GLY A 325 11.99 -34.47 -30.63
CA GLY A 325 11.88 -33.02 -30.87
C GLY A 325 10.48 -32.42 -30.70
N GLY A 326 9.46 -33.22 -30.40
CA GLY A 326 8.11 -32.72 -30.17
C GLY A 326 8.00 -31.93 -28.86
N HIS A 327 7.55 -30.68 -28.94
CA HIS A 327 7.15 -29.87 -27.79
C HIS A 327 6.06 -30.60 -26.99
N ASP A 328 6.41 -31.21 -25.86
CA ASP A 328 5.46 -31.84 -24.93
C ASP A 328 4.55 -30.75 -24.31
N PRO A 329 3.26 -30.69 -24.67
CA PRO A 329 2.34 -29.65 -24.19
C PRO A 329 2.16 -29.68 -22.67
N ALA A 330 2.26 -30.86 -22.05
CA ALA A 330 2.13 -31.01 -20.61
C ALA A 330 3.35 -30.43 -19.87
N ARG A 331 4.56 -30.60 -20.43
CA ARG A 331 5.77 -29.95 -19.90
C ARG A 331 5.70 -28.43 -20.04
N ALA A 332 5.23 -27.90 -21.17
CA ALA A 332 5.07 -26.46 -21.37
C ALA A 332 4.05 -25.86 -20.38
N ALA A 333 2.92 -26.53 -20.17
CA ALA A 333 1.91 -26.14 -19.19
C ALA A 333 2.48 -26.13 -17.76
N GLY A 334 3.22 -27.17 -17.38
CA GLY A 334 3.89 -27.24 -16.08
C GLY A 334 4.88 -26.10 -15.85
N ARG A 335 5.71 -25.77 -16.85
CA ARG A 335 6.68 -24.67 -16.78
C ARG A 335 6.01 -23.32 -16.52
N ARG A 336 4.88 -23.03 -17.18
CA ARG A 336 4.12 -21.80 -16.92
C ARG A 336 3.54 -21.77 -15.51
N GLY A 337 2.96 -22.89 -15.06
CA GLY A 337 2.44 -23.01 -13.70
C GLY A 337 3.51 -22.73 -12.64
N TYR A 338 4.69 -23.35 -12.78
CA TYR A 338 5.82 -23.07 -11.88
C TYR A 338 6.30 -21.63 -11.97
N ALA A 339 6.34 -21.04 -13.17
CA ALA A 339 6.75 -19.64 -13.33
C ALA A 339 5.79 -18.68 -12.61
N ALA A 340 4.47 -18.88 -12.71
CA ALA A 340 3.48 -18.06 -12.02
C ALA A 340 3.66 -18.11 -10.50
N VAL A 341 3.82 -19.31 -9.93
CA VAL A 341 4.03 -19.48 -8.48
C VAL A 341 5.39 -18.93 -8.05
N ALA A 342 6.46 -19.17 -8.83
CA ALA A 342 7.78 -18.61 -8.55
C ALA A 342 7.77 -17.08 -8.58
N GLY A 343 7.01 -16.46 -9.49
CA GLY A 343 6.79 -15.02 -9.48
C GLY A 343 6.14 -14.54 -8.19
N MET A 344 5.07 -15.21 -7.73
CA MET A 344 4.44 -14.89 -6.44
C MET A 344 5.36 -15.17 -5.24
N LEU A 345 6.30 -16.10 -5.35
CA LEU A 345 7.33 -16.31 -4.34
C LEU A 345 8.29 -15.11 -4.27
N VAL A 346 8.68 -14.55 -5.42
CA VAL A 346 9.48 -13.31 -5.46
C VAL A 346 8.70 -12.15 -4.82
N PHE A 347 7.39 -12.04 -5.07
CA PHE A 347 6.53 -11.09 -4.37
C PHE A 347 6.62 -11.27 -2.85
N ALA A 348 6.45 -12.50 -2.35
CA ALA A 348 6.45 -12.78 -0.92
C ALA A 348 7.81 -12.47 -0.26
N VAL A 349 8.90 -12.92 -0.88
CA VAL A 349 10.27 -12.64 -0.39
C VAL A 349 10.54 -11.14 -0.37
N ALA A 350 10.19 -10.42 -1.43
CA ALA A 350 10.40 -8.97 -1.49
C ALA A 350 9.53 -8.21 -0.48
N ALA A 351 8.27 -8.60 -0.30
CA ALA A 351 7.41 -8.00 0.71
C ALA A 351 7.97 -8.23 2.13
N VAL A 352 8.34 -9.46 2.47
CA VAL A 352 8.94 -9.77 3.78
C VAL A 352 10.27 -9.03 3.95
N ALA A 353 11.14 -9.02 2.95
CA ALA A 353 12.42 -8.32 3.02
C ALA A 353 12.24 -6.80 3.18
N TYR A 354 11.24 -6.21 2.55
CA TYR A 354 10.95 -4.79 2.68
C TYR A 354 10.40 -4.44 4.07
N TYR A 355 9.40 -5.19 4.55
CA TYR A 355 8.67 -4.80 5.75
C TYR A 355 9.29 -5.30 7.06
N SER A 356 10.00 -6.43 7.05
CA SER A 356 10.75 -6.88 8.23
C SER A 356 11.85 -5.90 8.65
N ALA A 357 12.25 -4.96 7.78
CA ALA A 357 13.16 -3.89 8.14
C ALA A 357 12.65 -3.02 9.28
N TYR A 358 11.33 -2.84 9.40
CA TYR A 358 10.74 -2.03 10.46
C TYR A 358 10.73 -2.73 11.82
N ASP A 359 11.03 -4.04 11.86
CA ASP A 359 11.29 -4.80 13.09
C ASP A 359 12.81 -5.07 13.29
N LEU A 360 13.56 -5.28 12.21
CA LEU A 360 14.95 -5.77 12.24
C LEU A 360 16.01 -4.68 12.00
N GLY A 361 15.62 -3.48 11.55
CA GLY A 361 16.52 -2.33 11.38
C GLY A 361 17.47 -2.36 10.18
N HIS A 362 17.22 -3.18 9.15
CA HIS A 362 18.04 -3.19 7.91
C HIS A 362 17.53 -2.21 6.84
N PRO A 363 18.38 -1.68 5.94
CA PRO A 363 17.91 -0.79 4.88
C PRO A 363 17.03 -1.54 3.86
N ASN A 364 15.74 -1.17 3.78
CA ASN A 364 14.76 -1.77 2.87
C ASN A 364 14.50 -0.98 1.59
N ALA A 365 14.86 0.30 1.53
CA ALA A 365 14.55 1.21 0.43
C ALA A 365 14.94 0.66 -0.96
N TRP A 366 15.97 -0.19 -1.03
CA TRP A 366 16.47 -0.80 -2.27
C TRP A 366 15.75 -2.08 -2.70
N VAL A 367 14.84 -2.65 -1.89
CA VAL A 367 14.11 -3.87 -2.26
C VAL A 367 13.22 -3.66 -3.49
N PRO A 368 12.39 -2.59 -3.60
CA PRO A 368 11.65 -2.31 -4.83
C PRO A 368 12.57 -2.08 -6.05
N VAL A 369 13.76 -1.51 -5.84
CA VAL A 369 14.76 -1.33 -6.90
C VAL A 369 15.29 -2.67 -7.40
N ALA A 370 15.61 -3.60 -6.50
CA ALA A 370 16.05 -4.94 -6.87
C ALA A 370 14.96 -5.69 -7.67
N VAL A 371 13.69 -5.56 -7.26
CA VAL A 371 12.55 -6.13 -8.00
C VAL A 371 12.38 -5.46 -9.36
N ALA A 372 12.52 -4.14 -9.46
CA ALA A 372 12.49 -3.39 -10.71
C ALA A 372 13.61 -3.82 -11.67
N VAL A 373 14.83 -4.01 -11.16
CA VAL A 373 15.99 -4.52 -11.91
C VAL A 373 15.75 -5.94 -12.40
N LEU A 374 15.14 -6.82 -11.59
CA LEU A 374 14.74 -8.16 -12.01
C LEU A 374 13.74 -8.10 -13.16
N VAL A 375 12.68 -7.30 -13.03
CA VAL A 375 11.67 -7.10 -14.08
C VAL A 375 12.31 -6.56 -15.37
N ALA A 376 13.17 -5.56 -15.25
CA ALA A 376 13.94 -4.99 -16.34
C ALA A 376 14.84 -6.03 -17.04
N ALA A 377 15.57 -6.84 -16.26
CA ALA A 377 16.45 -7.88 -16.79
C ALA A 377 15.67 -8.95 -17.56
N VAL A 378 14.53 -9.42 -17.02
CA VAL A 378 13.65 -10.38 -17.70
C VAL A 378 13.10 -9.79 -19.00
N ALA A 379 12.73 -8.50 -19.00
CA ALA A 379 12.27 -7.79 -20.20
C ALA A 379 13.38 -7.66 -21.26
N LEU A 380 14.62 -7.34 -20.85
CA LEU A 380 15.77 -7.12 -21.74
C LEU A 380 16.41 -8.42 -22.26
N ALA A 381 16.24 -9.53 -21.56
CA ALA A 381 16.64 -10.86 -22.01
C ALA A 381 15.84 -11.34 -23.25
N THR A 382 14.98 -10.50 -23.81
CA THR A 382 14.15 -10.77 -24.99
C THR A 382 14.65 -10.01 -26.23
N ARG A 383 14.45 -10.63 -27.40
CA ARG A 383 14.50 -9.92 -28.69
C ARG A 383 13.06 -9.87 -29.22
N PRO A 384 12.41 -8.70 -29.27
CA PRO A 384 11.01 -8.62 -29.67
C PRO A 384 10.85 -9.09 -31.12
N THR A 385 10.02 -10.12 -31.34
CA THR A 385 9.62 -10.51 -32.69
C THR A 385 8.37 -9.71 -33.14
N PRO A 386 8.26 -9.34 -34.43
CA PRO A 386 7.08 -8.65 -34.92
C PRO A 386 5.81 -9.48 -34.75
N GLY A 387 4.83 -8.95 -34.03
CA GLY A 387 3.49 -9.52 -33.97
C GLY A 387 2.50 -8.50 -33.40
N PRO A 388 1.30 -8.37 -33.97
CA PRO A 388 0.29 -7.49 -33.41
C PRO A 388 -0.14 -7.99 -32.03
N VAL A 389 -0.16 -7.11 -31.03
CA VAL A 389 -0.85 -7.35 -29.76
C VAL A 389 -2.35 -7.38 -30.07
N ARG A 390 -2.96 -8.56 -30.03
CA ARG A 390 -4.39 -8.73 -30.32
C ARG A 390 -5.19 -8.51 -29.04
N SER A 391 -5.51 -7.24 -28.77
CA SER A 391 -6.49 -6.81 -27.75
C SER A 391 -7.90 -6.74 -28.34
N PRO A 392 -8.99 -6.93 -27.56
CA PRO A 392 -10.37 -6.72 -28.03
C PRO A 392 -10.65 -5.29 -28.51
N LEU A 393 -9.97 -4.31 -27.92
CA LEU A 393 -10.05 -2.89 -28.25
C LEU A 393 -8.65 -2.35 -28.57
N PRO A 394 -8.53 -1.32 -29.42
CA PRO A 394 -7.25 -0.67 -29.64
C PRO A 394 -6.63 -0.24 -28.29
N PRO A 395 -5.32 -0.46 -28.07
CA PRO A 395 -4.63 -0.10 -26.82
C PRO A 395 -4.92 1.32 -26.35
N VAL A 396 -4.96 2.27 -27.29
CA VAL A 396 -5.25 3.69 -27.05
C VAL A 396 -6.63 3.89 -26.43
N TRP A 397 -7.68 3.30 -26.99
CA TRP A 397 -9.04 3.44 -26.46
C TRP A 397 -9.21 2.76 -25.11
N THR A 398 -8.55 1.62 -24.91
CA THR A 398 -8.58 0.92 -23.60
C THR A 398 -7.92 1.78 -22.53
N ALA A 399 -6.72 2.30 -22.80
CA ALA A 399 -5.98 3.17 -21.91
C ALA A 399 -6.73 4.49 -21.64
N ALA A 400 -7.27 5.13 -22.68
CA ALA A 400 -8.03 6.37 -22.55
C ALA A 400 -9.31 6.17 -21.73
N SER A 401 -10.06 5.09 -21.98
CA SER A 401 -11.29 4.80 -21.22
C SER A 401 -10.98 4.52 -19.76
N ALA A 402 -9.94 3.72 -19.47
CA ALA A 402 -9.53 3.45 -18.10
C ALA A 402 -9.03 4.71 -17.38
N ALA A 403 -8.25 5.57 -18.06
CA ALA A 403 -7.79 6.84 -17.51
C ALA A 403 -8.98 7.77 -17.20
N VAL A 404 -9.93 7.92 -18.13
CA VAL A 404 -11.13 8.75 -17.92
C VAL A 404 -11.97 8.22 -16.77
N LEU A 405 -12.23 6.90 -16.71
CA LEU A 405 -12.98 6.30 -15.60
C LEU A 405 -12.25 6.48 -14.26
N THR A 406 -10.93 6.35 -14.23
CA THR A 406 -10.12 6.56 -13.02
C THR A 406 -10.14 8.02 -12.60
N LEU A 407 -10.11 8.97 -13.55
CA LEU A 407 -10.22 10.39 -13.25
C LEU A 407 -11.61 10.74 -12.70
N LEU A 408 -12.67 10.21 -13.32
CA LEU A 408 -14.04 10.40 -12.82
C LEU A 408 -14.21 9.81 -11.42
N ALA A 409 -13.65 8.62 -11.17
CA ALA A 409 -13.63 8.03 -9.84
C ALA A 409 -12.88 8.92 -8.85
N ALA A 410 -11.69 9.40 -9.20
CA ALA A 410 -10.87 10.27 -8.36
C ALA A 410 -11.55 11.61 -8.02
N VAL A 411 -12.32 12.17 -8.96
CA VAL A 411 -13.10 13.39 -8.73
C VAL A 411 -14.34 13.12 -7.88
N ALA A 412 -14.99 11.97 -8.06
CA ALA A 412 -16.20 11.60 -7.33
C ALA A 412 -15.92 11.12 -5.90
N SER A 413 -14.70 10.63 -5.62
CA SER A 413 -14.30 10.09 -4.32
C SER A 413 -13.61 11.11 -3.41
N ASP A 414 -13.49 12.37 -3.82
CA ASP A 414 -12.74 13.38 -3.04
C ASP A 414 -13.72 14.30 -2.32
N GLU A 415 -13.55 14.45 -1.01
CA GLU A 415 -14.33 15.37 -0.19
C GLU A 415 -13.59 16.70 0.03
N LEU A 416 -14.33 17.80 -0.05
CA LEU A 416 -13.80 19.13 0.24
C LEU A 416 -13.89 19.39 1.74
N LEU A 417 -12.80 19.08 2.45
CA LEU A 417 -12.68 19.37 3.88
C LEU A 417 -12.72 20.88 4.14
N SER A 418 -13.44 21.27 5.20
CA SER A 418 -13.54 22.68 5.59
C SER A 418 -12.71 22.97 6.83
N ALA A 419 -12.04 24.12 6.84
CA ALA A 419 -11.57 24.73 8.07
C ALA A 419 -11.95 26.21 8.08
N SER A 420 -12.37 26.70 9.24
CA SER A 420 -12.81 28.09 9.39
C SER A 420 -12.44 28.66 10.75
N ASN A 421 -11.92 29.88 10.74
CA ASN A 421 -11.68 30.71 11.92
C ASN A 421 -12.58 31.95 11.94
N ARG A 422 -13.71 31.92 11.23
CA ARG A 422 -14.65 33.05 11.11
C ARG A 422 -15.34 33.43 12.41
N GLU A 423 -15.48 32.48 13.33
CA GLU A 423 -16.12 32.70 14.64
C GLU A 423 -15.20 33.42 15.63
N GLY A 424 -13.97 33.73 15.23
CA GLY A 424 -12.95 34.29 16.12
C GLY A 424 -12.29 33.22 16.99
N PRO A 425 -11.33 33.63 17.83
CA PRO A 425 -10.62 32.70 18.69
C PRO A 425 -11.56 32.17 19.78
N PRO A 426 -11.55 30.85 20.04
CA PRO A 426 -12.34 30.27 21.12
C PRO A 426 -11.71 30.61 22.48
N GLU A 427 -12.50 30.56 23.56
CA GLU A 427 -11.94 30.64 24.92
C GLU A 427 -11.13 29.39 25.29
N THR A 428 -11.54 28.24 24.74
CA THR A 428 -10.93 26.94 25.02
C THR A 428 -10.70 26.15 23.74
N VAL A 429 -9.63 25.35 23.73
CA VAL A 429 -9.31 24.40 22.66
C VAL A 429 -9.17 23.00 23.28
N ARG A 430 -9.91 22.02 22.77
CA ARG A 430 -9.74 20.62 23.15
C ARG A 430 -8.74 19.94 22.22
N VAL A 431 -7.65 19.45 22.79
CA VAL A 431 -6.59 18.74 22.06
C VAL A 431 -6.65 17.27 22.40
N ALA A 432 -6.50 16.40 21.39
CA ALA A 432 -6.30 14.97 21.58
C ALA A 432 -4.98 14.50 20.95
N ALA A 433 -4.29 13.58 21.62
CA ALA A 433 -3.20 12.79 21.03
C ALA A 433 -3.63 11.32 20.94
N TYR A 434 -3.34 10.68 19.81
CA TYR A 434 -3.74 9.30 19.58
C TYR A 434 -2.78 8.55 18.64
N ASN A 435 -2.10 7.53 19.16
CA ASN A 435 -1.48 6.51 18.32
C ASN A 435 -2.58 5.63 17.68
N VAL A 436 -2.71 5.69 16.35
CA VAL A 436 -3.79 4.99 15.62
C VAL A 436 -3.37 3.62 15.10
N ARG A 437 -2.13 3.20 15.35
CA ARG A 437 -1.61 1.87 14.99
C ARG A 437 -1.92 1.48 13.54
N MET A 438 -1.65 2.39 12.60
CA MET A 438 -1.91 2.23 11.16
C MET A 438 -3.39 1.96 10.81
N GLY A 439 -4.30 2.21 11.74
CA GLY A 439 -5.74 2.04 11.62
C GLY A 439 -6.31 0.75 12.18
N PHE A 440 -5.49 -0.10 12.82
CA PHE A 440 -5.90 -1.44 13.28
C PHE A 440 -6.10 -1.54 14.79
N GLY A 441 -7.23 -2.13 15.19
CA GLY A 441 -7.54 -2.41 16.59
C GLY A 441 -6.84 -3.63 17.17
N MET A 442 -7.10 -3.89 18.46
CA MET A 442 -6.51 -5.01 19.22
C MET A 442 -6.81 -6.40 18.63
N ASP A 443 -7.91 -6.54 17.90
CA ASP A 443 -8.30 -7.77 17.21
C ASP A 443 -7.86 -7.81 15.74
N GLY A 444 -7.08 -6.82 15.29
CA GLY A 444 -6.65 -6.67 13.90
C GLY A 444 -7.76 -6.20 12.95
N ARG A 445 -8.88 -5.70 13.49
CA ARG A 445 -9.91 -5.04 12.69
C ARG A 445 -9.42 -3.64 12.27
N PHE A 446 -9.52 -3.33 10.99
CA PHE A 446 -9.39 -1.97 10.50
C PHE A 446 -10.74 -1.24 10.63
N ASP A 447 -10.83 -0.23 11.52
CA ASP A 447 -12.07 0.49 11.85
C ASP A 447 -11.85 2.00 11.97
N PRO A 448 -11.77 2.73 10.83
CA PRO A 448 -11.56 4.18 10.84
C PRO A 448 -12.73 4.93 11.50
N ASP A 449 -13.95 4.37 11.50
CA ASP A 449 -15.10 4.99 12.16
C ASP A 449 -14.95 4.95 13.69
N ALA A 450 -14.43 3.85 14.24
CA ALA A 450 -14.17 3.73 15.68
C ALA A 450 -13.01 4.63 16.12
N LEU A 451 -11.97 4.76 15.31
CA LEU A 451 -10.87 5.70 15.55
C LEU A 451 -11.36 7.15 15.56
N ALA A 452 -12.15 7.56 14.57
CA ALA A 452 -12.72 8.91 14.52
C ALA A 452 -13.65 9.19 15.71
N ARG A 453 -14.53 8.23 16.09
CA ARG A 453 -15.38 8.37 17.29
C ARG A 453 -14.58 8.56 18.57
N ALA A 454 -13.40 7.96 18.68
CA ALA A 454 -12.57 8.06 19.88
C ALA A 454 -12.03 9.49 20.12
N VAL A 455 -11.93 10.31 19.05
CA VAL A 455 -11.40 11.68 19.09
C VAL A 455 -12.40 12.75 18.62
N ALA A 456 -13.66 12.38 18.33
CA ALA A 456 -14.66 13.28 17.73
C ALA A 456 -14.96 14.56 18.53
N GLY A 457 -14.67 14.59 19.83
CA GLY A 457 -14.84 15.76 20.69
C GLY A 457 -13.65 16.72 20.71
N ALA A 458 -12.56 16.41 20.00
CA ALA A 458 -11.40 17.28 19.92
C ALA A 458 -11.58 18.36 18.84
N ASP A 459 -10.88 19.47 19.01
CA ASP A 459 -10.76 20.53 18.01
C ASP A 459 -9.45 20.44 17.22
N VAL A 460 -8.40 19.92 17.87
CA VAL A 460 -7.09 19.62 17.30
C VAL A 460 -6.69 18.19 17.68
N VAL A 461 -6.25 17.41 16.70
CA VAL A 461 -5.86 16.01 16.90
C VAL A 461 -4.43 15.79 16.42
N ALA A 462 -3.54 15.35 17.31
CA ALA A 462 -2.22 14.84 16.99
C ALA A 462 -2.30 13.31 16.84
N LEU A 463 -1.93 12.79 15.67
CA LEU A 463 -1.93 11.36 15.37
C LEU A 463 -0.52 10.82 15.23
N SER A 464 -0.30 9.61 15.76
CA SER A 464 0.93 8.84 15.61
C SER A 464 0.68 7.50 14.91
N GLU A 465 1.72 6.95 14.29
CA GLU A 465 1.66 5.72 13.46
C GLU A 465 0.64 5.77 12.31
N VAL A 466 0.60 6.91 11.63
CA VAL A 466 -0.29 7.13 10.50
C VAL A 466 0.30 6.47 9.25
N ASP A 467 -0.41 5.48 8.70
CA ASP A 467 -0.09 4.85 7.42
C ASP A 467 -0.90 5.46 6.28
N ARG A 468 -0.22 5.79 5.18
CA ARG A 468 -0.77 6.44 3.98
C ARG A 468 -0.61 5.62 2.70
N GLY A 469 -0.32 4.32 2.78
CA GLY A 469 -0.36 3.48 1.60
C GLY A 469 0.56 2.26 1.62
N TRP A 470 1.07 1.84 2.77
CA TRP A 470 1.83 0.60 2.86
C TRP A 470 0.99 -0.58 2.38
N LEU A 471 1.47 -1.25 1.33
CA LEU A 471 0.86 -2.46 0.80
C LEU A 471 0.67 -3.54 1.89
N LEU A 472 1.60 -3.60 2.84
CA LEU A 472 1.53 -4.50 4.00
C LEU A 472 0.28 -4.33 4.84
N ASN A 473 -0.17 -3.10 4.98
CA ASN A 473 -1.34 -2.75 5.78
C ASN A 473 -2.64 -2.84 4.96
N GLY A 474 -2.56 -3.30 3.71
CA GLY A 474 -3.69 -3.27 2.79
C GLY A 474 -3.70 -2.03 1.90
N GLY A 475 -2.72 -1.12 2.02
CA GLY A 475 -2.50 0.00 1.09
C GLY A 475 -3.60 1.06 1.09
N HIS A 476 -4.24 1.30 2.22
CA HIS A 476 -5.21 2.39 2.44
C HIS A 476 -4.48 3.69 2.84
N ASP A 477 -5.17 4.82 2.74
CA ASP A 477 -4.70 6.09 3.31
C ASP A 477 -5.47 6.35 4.61
N THR A 478 -4.92 5.93 5.75
CA THR A 478 -5.60 6.04 7.06
C THR A 478 -5.87 7.50 7.40
N LEU A 479 -4.95 8.39 7.02
CA LEU A 479 -5.05 9.81 7.33
C LEU A 479 -6.24 10.46 6.62
N ASP A 480 -6.38 10.20 5.33
CA ASP A 480 -7.47 10.74 4.50
C ASP A 480 -8.82 10.24 5.02
N LEU A 481 -8.92 8.93 5.30
CA LEU A 481 -10.12 8.31 5.89
C LEU A 481 -10.54 8.95 7.23
N LEU A 482 -9.58 9.30 8.09
CA LEU A 482 -9.85 9.96 9.37
C LEU A 482 -10.19 11.44 9.19
N ALA A 483 -9.52 12.12 8.27
CA ALA A 483 -9.76 13.52 7.96
C ALA A 483 -11.19 13.76 7.43
N GLU A 484 -11.68 12.88 6.55
CA GLU A 484 -13.08 12.87 6.09
C GLU A 484 -14.07 12.70 7.24
N ARG A 485 -13.84 11.71 8.11
CA ARG A 485 -14.74 11.39 9.23
C ARG A 485 -14.80 12.47 10.29
N LEU A 486 -13.71 13.22 10.45
CA LEU A 486 -13.60 14.31 11.41
C LEU A 486 -13.97 15.67 10.79
N ASP A 487 -14.12 15.74 9.46
CA ASP A 487 -14.21 16.99 8.69
C ASP A 487 -13.09 17.99 9.09
N MET A 488 -11.85 17.49 9.09
CA MET A 488 -10.69 18.27 9.52
C MET A 488 -9.56 18.18 8.51
N PRO A 489 -9.08 19.30 7.94
CA PRO A 489 -7.85 19.27 7.18
C PRO A 489 -6.64 18.91 8.06
N TYR A 490 -5.62 18.37 7.40
CA TYR A 490 -4.42 17.86 8.05
C TYR A 490 -3.12 18.44 7.49
N VAL A 491 -2.07 18.32 8.32
CA VAL A 491 -0.66 18.34 7.92
C VAL A 491 -0.04 17.02 8.39
N PHE A 492 0.77 16.39 7.53
CA PHE A 492 1.46 15.13 7.78
C PHE A 492 2.98 15.29 7.61
N ALA A 493 3.75 14.60 8.44
CA ALA A 493 5.19 14.51 8.31
C ALA A 493 5.69 13.06 8.36
N PRO A 494 6.59 12.67 7.45
CA PRO A 494 7.13 11.32 7.40
C PRO A 494 8.16 11.08 8.52
N ALA A 495 8.16 9.86 9.06
CA ALA A 495 9.17 9.39 10.02
C ALA A 495 10.02 8.25 9.42
N ALA A 496 9.38 7.13 9.06
CA ALA A 496 10.06 5.95 8.53
C ALA A 496 10.39 6.09 7.04
N ASP A 497 9.38 6.48 6.28
CA ASP A 497 9.43 6.73 4.85
C ASP A 497 8.30 7.72 4.49
N PRO A 498 8.18 8.16 3.22
CA PRO A 498 7.14 9.12 2.83
C PRO A 498 5.68 8.72 3.09
N LEU A 499 5.38 7.48 3.46
CA LEU A 499 4.03 6.96 3.65
C LEU A 499 3.68 6.70 5.12
N TRP A 500 4.63 6.81 6.05
CA TRP A 500 4.40 6.53 7.47
C TRP A 500 4.99 7.58 8.40
N GLY A 501 4.21 8.06 9.36
CA GLY A 501 4.65 9.08 10.31
C GLY A 501 3.52 9.65 11.17
N ASP A 502 3.57 10.95 11.45
CA ASP A 502 2.63 11.64 12.33
C ASP A 502 1.83 12.71 11.57
N ALA A 503 0.67 13.07 12.12
CA ALA A 503 -0.18 14.12 11.55
C ALA A 503 -0.80 15.03 12.62
N VAL A 504 -1.15 16.24 12.21
CA VAL A 504 -2.01 17.16 12.96
C VAL A 504 -3.25 17.44 12.12
N LEU A 505 -4.43 17.22 12.71
CA LEU A 505 -5.73 17.59 12.15
C LEU A 505 -6.34 18.72 12.98
N SER A 506 -7.11 19.59 12.35
CA SER A 506 -7.72 20.73 13.03
C SER A 506 -8.96 21.22 12.29
N ARG A 507 -9.99 21.66 13.03
CA ARG A 507 -11.13 22.38 12.46
C ARG A 507 -10.80 23.82 12.02
N TRP A 508 -9.68 24.36 12.47
CA TRP A 508 -9.14 25.66 12.07
C TRP A 508 -8.01 25.53 11.06
N PRO A 509 -7.74 26.59 10.25
CA PRO A 509 -6.66 26.57 9.27
C PRO A 509 -5.29 26.26 9.90
N LEU A 510 -4.51 25.47 9.18
CA LEU A 510 -3.15 25.06 9.56
C LEU A 510 -2.12 25.77 8.67
N ASP A 511 -1.14 26.44 9.29
CA ASP A 511 -0.07 27.17 8.61
C ASP A 511 1.32 26.91 9.23
N ALA A 512 2.35 27.48 8.61
CA ALA A 512 3.75 27.44 9.06
C ALA A 512 4.26 26.03 9.44
N ALA A 513 3.87 25.00 8.68
CA ALA A 513 4.25 23.62 8.94
C ALA A 513 5.76 23.40 8.80
N ARG A 514 6.38 22.75 9.79
CA ARG A 514 7.80 22.37 9.82
C ARG A 514 7.92 20.96 10.35
N THR A 515 8.78 20.16 9.75
CA THR A 515 9.16 18.86 10.31
C THR A 515 10.64 18.86 10.63
N ARG A 516 11.02 18.12 11.68
CA ARG A 516 12.40 17.87 12.06
C ARG A 516 12.60 16.37 12.25
N PRO A 517 13.38 15.69 11.37
CA PRO A 517 13.82 14.33 11.63
C PRO A 517 14.61 14.25 12.95
N LEU A 518 14.26 13.28 13.78
CA LEU A 518 14.93 13.03 15.06
C LEU A 518 16.02 11.96 14.89
N PRO A 519 17.04 11.95 15.77
CA PRO A 519 18.04 10.90 15.77
C PRO A 519 17.39 9.52 15.94
N ALA A 520 17.64 8.59 15.02
CA ALA A 520 17.03 7.26 15.06
C ALA A 520 17.46 6.44 16.28
N VAL A 521 18.67 6.66 16.83
CA VAL A 521 19.20 5.97 18.03
C VAL A 521 19.00 4.44 18.03
N GLY A 522 18.98 3.81 16.85
CA GLY A 522 18.77 2.37 16.68
C GLY A 522 17.31 1.93 16.47
N ALA A 523 16.34 2.85 16.55
CA ALA A 523 14.95 2.60 16.22
C ALA A 523 14.77 2.37 14.69
N PRO A 524 14.20 1.24 14.27
CA PRO A 524 14.07 0.89 12.85
C PRO A 524 13.16 1.83 12.03
N THR A 525 12.12 2.38 12.64
CA THR A 525 11.07 3.18 11.98
C THR A 525 11.33 4.68 12.05
N GLY A 526 12.43 5.12 12.68
CA GLY A 526 12.77 6.54 12.81
C GLY A 526 11.71 7.38 13.54
N ALA A 527 12.04 8.64 13.85
CA ALA A 527 11.12 9.53 14.53
C ALA A 527 11.24 10.95 13.96
N GLN A 528 10.19 11.75 14.11
CA GLN A 528 10.15 13.14 13.65
C GLN A 528 9.35 14.03 14.60
N ALA A 529 9.60 15.34 14.57
CA ALA A 529 8.78 16.34 15.25
C ALA A 529 8.08 17.25 14.22
N LEU A 530 6.74 17.26 14.22
CA LEU A 530 5.92 18.04 13.31
C LEU A 530 5.36 19.27 14.05
N GLY A 531 5.92 20.43 13.76
CA GLY A 531 5.39 21.72 14.21
C GLY A 531 4.38 22.28 13.20
N VAL A 532 3.17 22.60 13.67
CA VAL A 532 2.12 23.26 12.90
C VAL A 532 1.55 24.41 13.71
N THR A 533 1.19 25.50 13.05
CA THR A 533 0.52 26.63 13.69
C THR A 533 -0.96 26.56 13.32
N VAL A 534 -1.82 26.63 14.34
CA VAL A 534 -3.27 26.67 14.18
C VAL A 534 -3.72 28.12 14.25
N ASP A 535 -4.35 28.61 13.17
CA ASP A 535 -4.89 29.96 13.10
C ASP A 535 -6.30 30.00 13.70
N LEU A 536 -6.41 30.42 14.96
CA LEU A 536 -7.66 30.51 15.69
C LEU A 536 -8.46 31.78 15.35
N GLY A 537 -7.91 32.68 14.54
CA GLY A 537 -8.53 33.95 14.19
C GLY A 537 -8.13 35.12 15.10
N ALA A 538 -8.43 36.33 14.64
CA ALA A 538 -8.09 37.60 15.33
C ALA A 538 -6.62 37.74 15.75
N GLY A 539 -5.68 37.07 15.07
CA GLY A 539 -4.25 37.09 15.39
C GLY A 539 -3.82 36.11 16.49
N VAL A 540 -4.76 35.39 17.11
CA VAL A 540 -4.47 34.34 18.09
C VAL A 540 -4.01 33.09 17.36
N ARG A 541 -2.84 32.57 17.73
CA ARG A 541 -2.24 31.38 17.11
C ARG A 541 -1.73 30.41 18.16
N LEU A 542 -2.05 29.14 17.96
CA LEU A 542 -1.60 28.03 18.81
C LEU A 542 -0.53 27.24 18.06
N ALA A 543 0.67 27.12 18.64
CA ALA A 543 1.69 26.21 18.13
C ALA A 543 1.39 24.79 18.62
N VAL A 544 1.41 23.82 17.72
CA VAL A 544 1.20 22.40 18.01
C VAL A 544 2.37 21.61 17.46
N VAL A 545 3.00 20.81 18.31
CA VAL A 545 4.08 19.90 17.93
C VAL A 545 3.62 18.47 18.17
N ALA A 546 3.38 17.74 17.10
CA ALA A 546 3.07 16.31 17.13
C ALA A 546 4.33 15.48 16.93
N THR A 547 4.48 14.40 17.69
CA THR A 547 5.62 13.49 17.56
C THR A 547 5.29 12.09 18.09
N HIS A 548 5.93 11.08 17.50
CA HIS A 548 6.05 9.74 18.06
C HIS A 548 7.52 9.46 18.39
N LEU A 549 7.87 9.37 19.67
CA LEU A 549 9.23 9.00 20.08
C LEU A 549 9.41 7.49 19.93
N GLN A 550 10.56 7.08 19.42
CA GLN A 550 10.89 5.68 19.24
C GLN A 550 12.08 5.28 20.10
N PRO A 551 11.85 4.58 21.22
CA PRO A 551 12.91 4.16 22.11
C PRO A 551 13.86 3.20 21.41
N PRO A 552 15.17 3.27 21.68
CA PRO A 552 16.05 2.15 21.42
C PRO A 552 15.52 0.91 22.18
N PRO A 553 15.75 -0.32 21.68
CA PRO A 553 15.31 -1.52 22.37
C PRO A 553 15.77 -1.56 23.84
N GLY A 554 14.82 -1.43 24.77
CA GLY A 554 15.05 -1.49 26.21
C GLY A 554 15.55 -0.19 26.88
N GLU A 555 15.53 0.94 26.18
CA GLU A 555 16.01 2.24 26.69
C GLU A 555 14.95 3.35 26.55
N ASP A 556 15.06 4.38 27.39
CA ASP A 556 14.19 5.58 27.38
C ASP A 556 14.64 6.57 26.27
N PRO A 557 13.74 7.19 25.46
CA PRO A 557 14.10 7.98 24.28
C PRO A 557 14.63 9.40 24.59
N VAL A 558 15.52 9.55 25.58
CA VAL A 558 16.00 10.85 26.11
C VAL A 558 16.58 11.77 25.03
N VAL A 559 17.37 11.22 24.10
CA VAL A 559 17.99 11.99 23.01
C VAL A 559 16.94 12.61 22.09
N GLN A 560 15.88 11.85 21.78
CA GLN A 560 14.79 12.32 20.95
C GLN A 560 13.92 13.32 21.71
N ALA A 561 13.55 13.03 22.97
CA ALA A 561 12.78 13.94 23.80
C ALA A 561 13.42 15.32 23.95
N ARG A 562 14.74 15.38 24.20
CA ARG A 562 15.48 16.64 24.21
C ARG A 562 15.41 17.38 22.88
N ALA A 563 15.62 16.67 21.77
CA ALA A 563 15.56 17.26 20.44
C ALA A 563 14.16 17.81 20.10
N VAL A 564 13.10 17.12 20.52
CA VAL A 564 11.71 17.59 20.38
C VAL A 564 11.47 18.82 21.24
N ALA A 565 11.84 18.80 22.52
CA ALA A 565 11.65 19.94 23.42
C ALA A 565 12.35 21.20 22.90
N ASP A 566 13.61 21.05 22.46
CA ASP A 566 14.40 22.09 21.82
C ASP A 566 13.75 22.64 20.54
N PHE A 567 13.26 21.74 19.68
CA PHE A 567 12.55 22.12 18.46
C PHE A 567 11.25 22.86 18.79
N ALA A 568 10.46 22.34 19.72
CA ALA A 568 9.13 22.83 20.04
C ALA A 568 9.17 24.26 20.61
N VAL A 569 10.07 24.53 21.56
CA VAL A 569 10.24 25.87 22.14
C VAL A 569 10.67 26.89 21.08
N ARG A 570 11.61 26.53 20.20
CA ARG A 570 12.03 27.40 19.09
C ARG A 570 10.94 27.61 18.07
N TYR A 571 10.21 26.55 17.72
CA TYR A 571 9.10 26.61 16.78
C TYR A 571 7.99 27.52 17.30
N ALA A 572 7.61 27.38 18.58
CA ALA A 572 6.60 28.21 19.22
C ALA A 572 6.96 29.69 19.18
N ALA A 573 8.24 30.05 19.33
CA ALA A 573 8.73 31.42 19.28
C ALA A 573 7.93 32.37 20.20
N GLY A 574 7.57 31.89 21.40
CA GLY A 574 6.81 32.63 22.41
C GLY A 574 5.28 32.56 22.27
N ARG A 575 4.75 31.86 21.26
CA ARG A 575 3.32 31.55 21.16
C ARG A 575 2.91 30.47 22.17
N PRO A 576 1.63 30.40 22.58
CA PRO A 576 1.11 29.26 23.31
C PRO A 576 1.41 27.97 22.55
N LEU A 577 1.96 26.97 23.24
CA LEU A 577 2.48 25.74 22.64
C LEU A 577 1.84 24.51 23.28
N VAL A 578 1.53 23.54 22.42
CA VAL A 578 1.17 22.17 22.78
C VAL A 578 2.18 21.22 22.15
N VAL A 579 2.71 20.26 22.92
CA VAL A 579 3.50 19.12 22.42
C VAL A 579 2.73 17.86 22.78
N ALA A 580 2.37 17.03 21.80
CA ALA A 580 1.47 15.90 22.04
C ALA A 580 1.77 14.70 21.15
N GLY A 581 1.56 13.49 21.68
CA GLY A 581 1.74 12.24 20.95
C GLY A 581 2.12 11.07 21.85
N ASP A 582 2.50 9.95 21.22
CA ASP A 582 3.09 8.80 21.90
C ASP A 582 4.58 9.05 22.13
N LEU A 583 4.95 9.28 23.40
CA LEU A 583 6.32 9.62 23.75
C LEU A 583 7.11 8.42 24.28
N ASN A 584 6.51 7.23 24.36
CA ASN A 584 7.17 6.01 24.82
C ASN A 584 8.01 6.18 26.10
N THR A 585 7.51 6.95 27.07
CA THR A 585 8.18 7.26 28.34
C THR A 585 7.14 7.39 29.45
N GLU A 586 7.43 7.02 30.70
CA GLU A 586 6.47 7.16 31.81
C GLU A 586 6.61 8.54 32.51
N PRO A 587 5.58 9.01 33.23
CA PRO A 587 5.69 10.19 34.07
C PRO A 587 6.84 10.08 35.08
N GLY A 588 7.80 11.00 34.97
CA GLY A 588 8.98 11.05 35.83
C GLY A 588 10.23 10.37 35.26
N ASP A 589 10.11 9.64 34.15
CA ASP A 589 11.27 9.07 33.45
C ASP A 589 12.18 10.18 32.86
N PRO A 590 13.47 9.89 32.62
CA PRO A 590 14.42 10.87 32.12
C PRO A 590 13.97 11.62 30.84
N ALA A 591 13.35 10.94 29.87
CA ALA A 591 12.85 11.55 28.64
C ALA A 591 11.64 12.46 28.91
N PHE A 592 10.69 12.04 29.76
CA PHE A 592 9.60 12.89 30.25
C PHE A 592 10.14 14.18 30.88
N VAL A 593 11.21 14.06 31.70
CA VAL A 593 11.82 15.20 32.39
C VAL A 593 12.43 16.22 31.42
N GLU A 594 12.92 15.82 30.24
CA GLU A 594 13.46 16.77 29.24
C GLU A 594 12.43 17.83 28.81
N PHE A 595 11.15 17.48 28.71
CA PHE A 595 10.08 18.44 28.38
C PHE A 595 9.87 19.45 29.52
N THR A 596 9.83 18.98 30.76
CA THR A 596 9.69 19.87 31.93
C THR A 596 10.91 20.76 32.16
N ARG A 597 12.12 20.26 31.85
CA ARG A 597 13.37 21.06 31.87
C ARG A 597 13.34 22.19 30.85
N ALA A 598 12.65 21.99 29.73
CA ALA A 598 12.44 23.02 28.72
C ALA A 598 11.35 24.05 29.10
N GLY A 599 10.77 23.94 30.30
CA GLY A 599 9.75 24.86 30.81
C GLY A 599 8.32 24.51 30.43
N LEU A 600 8.08 23.31 29.87
CA LEU A 600 6.73 22.83 29.57
C LEU A 600 6.08 22.18 30.79
N VAL A 601 4.75 22.21 30.84
CA VAL A 601 3.91 21.70 31.91
C VAL A 601 3.15 20.48 31.42
N ASP A 602 3.08 19.42 32.22
CA ASP A 602 2.26 18.24 31.94
C ASP A 602 0.77 18.58 32.09
N ALA A 603 0.06 18.67 30.96
CA ALA A 603 -1.35 19.04 30.93
C ALA A 603 -2.27 17.95 31.50
N LEU A 604 -1.75 16.73 31.69
CA LEU A 604 -2.50 15.59 32.21
C LEU A 604 -2.29 15.38 33.72
N ALA A 605 -1.41 16.16 34.36
CA ALA A 605 -0.95 15.95 35.73
C ALA A 605 -2.09 15.78 36.75
N ALA A 606 -3.17 16.57 36.62
CA ALA A 606 -4.31 16.53 37.54
C ALA A 606 -5.18 15.26 37.41
N ALA A 607 -5.09 14.54 36.29
CA ALA A 607 -5.84 13.32 36.01
C ALA A 607 -5.00 12.05 36.15
N ARG A 608 -3.70 12.15 36.44
CA ARG A 608 -2.84 10.97 36.59
C ARG A 608 -3.17 10.19 37.89
N PRO A 609 -3.07 8.85 37.89
CA PRO A 609 -2.61 8.00 36.78
C PRO A 609 -3.64 7.91 35.64
N LEU A 610 -3.17 8.04 34.39
CA LEU A 610 -3.99 8.00 33.18
C LEU A 610 -3.38 7.05 32.13
N PRO A 611 -3.37 5.73 32.37
CA PRO A 611 -2.73 4.77 31.48
C PRO A 611 -3.50 4.60 30.17
N THR A 612 -2.76 4.38 29.09
CA THR A 612 -3.27 4.36 27.71
C THR A 612 -2.92 3.08 26.96
N SER A 613 -1.86 2.36 27.37
CA SER A 613 -1.38 1.17 26.67
C SER A 613 -1.17 -0.05 27.60
N PRO A 614 -1.48 -1.28 27.16
CA PRO A 614 -2.30 -1.59 25.99
C PRO A 614 -3.78 -1.26 26.26
N ALA A 615 -4.52 -0.81 25.25
CA ALA A 615 -5.88 -0.26 25.36
C ALA A 615 -6.91 -1.15 26.07
N ASN A 616 -6.77 -2.48 25.96
CA ASN A 616 -7.69 -3.44 26.58
C ASN A 616 -7.40 -3.71 28.08
N ALA A 617 -6.21 -3.37 28.56
CA ALA A 617 -5.80 -3.48 29.94
C ALA A 617 -4.71 -2.44 30.26
N PRO A 618 -5.06 -1.14 30.21
CA PRO A 618 -4.09 -0.05 30.24
C PRO A 618 -3.27 -0.08 31.52
N ARG A 619 -1.95 -0.09 31.37
CA ARG A 619 -0.98 -0.17 32.47
C ARG A 619 0.16 0.81 32.33
N GLN A 620 0.42 1.30 31.12
CA GLN A 620 1.49 2.25 30.81
C GLN A 620 0.91 3.62 30.47
N GLN A 621 1.59 4.71 30.85
CA GLN A 621 1.19 6.09 30.58
C GLN A 621 2.17 6.75 29.62
N ILE A 622 2.16 6.32 28.36
CA ILE A 622 3.17 6.70 27.35
C ILE A 622 2.68 7.73 26.33
N ASP A 623 1.38 8.04 26.32
CA ASP A 623 0.80 9.13 25.52
C ASP A 623 0.66 10.39 26.40
N HIS A 624 1.19 11.52 25.94
CA HIS A 624 1.27 12.75 26.74
C HIS A 624 0.83 14.00 25.98
N VAL A 625 0.46 15.01 26.76
CA VAL A 625 0.25 16.38 26.31
C VAL A 625 1.02 17.32 27.23
N PHE A 626 2.00 18.02 26.70
CA PHE A 626 2.72 19.09 27.37
C PHE A 626 2.31 20.45 26.80
N VAL A 627 2.25 21.47 27.65
CA VAL A 627 1.85 22.83 27.26
C VAL A 627 2.78 23.89 27.83
N THR A 628 2.77 25.09 27.27
CA THR A 628 3.39 26.25 27.93
C THR A 628 2.58 26.70 29.16
N PRO A 629 3.22 27.33 30.17
CA PRO A 629 2.57 27.67 31.45
C PRO A 629 1.39 28.66 31.37
N ASP A 630 1.24 29.35 30.24
CA ASP A 630 0.15 30.29 29.96
C ASP A 630 -1.15 29.60 29.51
N LEU A 631 -1.11 28.29 29.24
CA LEU A 631 -2.28 27.47 28.94
C LEU A 631 -2.75 26.72 30.21
N ALA A 632 -3.98 26.99 30.64
CA ALA A 632 -4.57 26.27 31.76
C ALA A 632 -5.23 24.97 31.26
N ALA A 633 -4.79 23.82 31.78
CA ALA A 633 -5.30 22.51 31.40
C ALA A 633 -6.43 22.03 32.34
N GLY A 634 -7.48 21.45 31.76
CA GLY A 634 -8.59 20.85 32.49
C GLY A 634 -9.29 19.74 31.68
N ASP A 635 -10.20 19.03 32.33
CA ASP A 635 -11.03 17.98 31.69
C ASP A 635 -10.22 16.92 30.93
N ALA A 636 -9.08 16.52 31.51
CA ALA A 636 -8.22 15.49 30.96
C ALA A 636 -8.90 14.11 31.03
N ALA A 637 -8.87 13.36 29.93
CA ALA A 637 -9.53 12.06 29.82
C ALA A 637 -8.76 11.11 28.89
N ALA A 638 -8.89 9.81 29.15
CA ALA A 638 -8.48 8.74 28.24
C ALA A 638 -9.68 7.83 27.94
N PRO A 639 -10.49 8.15 26.91
CA PRO A 639 -11.67 7.36 26.56
C PRO A 639 -11.32 5.90 26.27
N SER A 640 -12.04 4.96 26.91
CA SER A 640 -11.84 3.53 26.71
C SER A 640 -12.23 3.09 25.29
N GLY A 641 -11.46 2.19 24.69
CA GLY A 641 -11.75 1.60 23.39
C GLY A 641 -10.73 0.53 23.01
N THR A 642 -10.90 -0.08 21.85
CA THR A 642 -9.97 -1.09 21.30
C THR A 642 -9.71 -0.89 19.80
N ALA A 643 -10.00 0.31 19.29
CA ALA A 643 -9.81 0.67 17.89
C ALA A 643 -8.32 0.87 17.52
N SER A 644 -7.48 1.06 18.54
CA SER A 644 -6.03 1.00 18.52
C SER A 644 -5.57 0.14 19.71
N ASP A 645 -4.27 -0.16 19.79
CA ASP A 645 -3.63 -0.66 21.01
C ASP A 645 -3.30 0.43 22.04
N HIS A 646 -3.54 1.71 21.69
CA HIS A 646 -3.52 2.83 22.63
C HIS A 646 -4.95 3.36 22.88
N LEU A 647 -5.14 4.03 24.02
CA LEU A 647 -6.27 4.93 24.24
C LEU A 647 -5.86 6.35 23.85
N PRO A 648 -6.72 7.16 23.22
CA PRO A 648 -6.42 8.57 23.02
C PRO A 648 -6.36 9.29 24.38
N VAL A 649 -5.48 10.28 24.52
CA VAL A 649 -5.54 11.25 25.61
C VAL A 649 -6.11 12.55 25.09
N ALA A 650 -7.04 13.15 25.82
CA ALA A 650 -7.65 14.43 25.46
C ALA A 650 -7.64 15.38 26.65
N VAL A 651 -7.43 16.67 26.39
CA VAL A 651 -7.41 17.73 27.40
C VAL A 651 -7.99 19.03 26.84
N THR A 652 -8.72 19.75 27.67
CA THR A 652 -9.24 21.09 27.34
C THR A 652 -8.27 22.15 27.85
N LEU A 653 -7.84 23.04 26.95
CA LEU A 653 -6.90 24.10 27.24
C LEU A 653 -7.62 25.46 27.18
N THR A 654 -7.54 26.25 28.24
CA THR A 654 -7.99 27.65 28.22
C THR A 654 -6.88 28.53 27.65
N LEU A 655 -7.20 29.32 26.62
CA LEU A 655 -6.25 30.22 26.00
C LEU A 655 -5.98 31.45 26.89
N PRO A 656 -4.78 32.04 26.81
CA PRO A 656 -4.52 33.31 27.48
C PRO A 656 -5.44 34.41 26.94
N PRO A 657 -5.80 35.42 27.76
CA PRO A 657 -6.54 36.59 27.29
C PRO A 657 -5.78 37.27 26.14
N ALA A 658 -6.53 37.69 25.11
CA ALA A 658 -5.99 38.37 23.93
C ALA A 658 -5.39 39.76 24.22
#